data_AF-A0A8B8IZ86-F1
#
_entry.id   AF-A0A8B8IZ86-F1
#
_cell.length_a   1.000
_cell.length_b   1.000
_cell.length_c   1.000
_cell.angle_alpha   90.00
_cell.angle_beta   90.00
_cell.angle_gamma   90.00
#
_symmetry.space_group_name_H-M   'P 1'
#
loop_
_entity.id
_entity.type
_entity.pdbx_description
1 polymer ?
#
loop_
_entity_poly.entity_id
_entity_poly.type
_entity_poly.pdbx_seq_one_letter_code
_entity_poly.pdbx_strand_id
1 'polypeptide(L)'
;MAGRFGFGPSSTAESMVVVSTPNQDLALTNFAYCSTGDLRKFSTPGSSLIFTLVGNSVVLNLRAHESIRDGHIALNALQRRHTKVSAGDSISVSRFVPPDNFNLALLTLELEFVKGKTNRTEQLDAVVLAQQLRKRLIDQVMTTGQRVSFEFCGTNYIFTVNQAMLEGQEDSKAMERGMISNDTYFIFEASPNSGIKIVNQREAASSNIFRHKEFNLEKLGIGGLSAEFTDIFRRAFASRVFPPHVVNKLGIKHVKGMLLHGPPGTGKTLMARQIGKLLNGREPKIVNGPEVLSKFVGETEKNVRDLFADAENDQRTRGDQSDLHVIIFDEIDAICKSRGSTRDGTGVHDSIVNQLLTKIDGVESLNNVLLIGMTNRKDLLDEALLRPGRLEVHVEINLPDEHGRLQILQIHTNKMRENSFLAADVNLQELAARTKNYSGAELEGVVKSAVSFALNRQISMDDLTKPLDEESIKVTMDDFLYAMQEVVPAFGASTDDLERCRLNGVVDCGERHKHIYQRAMLLVEQVKVSKGSPLVTCLLEGPSGSGKTAMAATIGIDSDFPYVKIISAETMIGLSESSKCAQIVKVFEDAYKSQLSIIILDDIERLLEYVAIGPRFSNLISQTLLVLLKRLPPKGKNMLVIGTTSEAGFLESLGICDAFSVTYHVPTLDKADAKKVLQGLNVFAEDDIDLAAEALHDMPLKKLYMLVEMAAQGSTGGSAEAIYSGKEKISLNHFYDILGDIVSFRH
;
A
#
# COMPACT_ATOMS: atom_id res chain seq x y z
N MET A 1 -11.35 30.16 42.09
CA MET A 1 -12.57 30.86 41.63
C MET A 1 -13.67 29.84 41.43
N ALA A 2 -14.77 29.99 42.17
CA ALA A 2 -16.03 29.32 41.89
C ALA A 2 -16.58 29.80 40.54
N GLY A 3 -17.21 28.92 39.76
CA GLY A 3 -17.89 29.36 38.54
C GLY A 3 -18.37 28.27 37.59
N ARG A 4 -19.59 27.77 37.83
CA ARG A 4 -20.64 27.46 36.84
C ARG A 4 -20.30 26.60 35.61
N PHE A 5 -20.71 25.33 35.65
CA PHE A 5 -21.33 24.66 34.49
C PHE A 5 -22.62 23.95 34.96
N GLY A 6 -23.69 24.14 34.19
CA GLY A 6 -25.07 24.13 34.66
C GLY A 6 -25.67 22.76 34.97
N PHE A 7 -26.19 22.63 36.18
CA PHE A 7 -27.24 21.69 36.51
C PHE A 7 -28.55 22.14 35.84
N GLY A 8 -29.20 21.22 35.11
CA GLY A 8 -30.62 21.32 34.77
C GLY A 8 -31.50 21.37 36.04
N PRO A 9 -32.78 21.73 35.92
CA PRO A 9 -33.59 22.28 37.00
C PRO A 9 -33.63 21.35 38.22
N SER A 10 -33.42 21.94 39.39
CA SER A 10 -33.36 21.31 40.71
C SER A 10 -34.43 20.23 40.90
N SER A 11 -34.03 18.95 40.84
CA SER A 11 -34.83 17.88 41.41
C SER A 11 -34.73 18.01 42.93
N THR A 12 -35.87 18.20 43.59
CA THR A 12 -35.94 18.21 45.06
C THR A 12 -35.50 16.85 45.58
N ALA A 13 -34.33 16.79 46.19
CA ALA A 13 -33.86 15.58 46.85
C ALA A 13 -34.76 15.30 48.06
N GLU A 14 -35.42 14.15 48.08
CA GLU A 14 -36.24 13.71 49.20
C GLU A 14 -35.41 12.82 50.13
N SER A 15 -35.54 13.01 51.44
CA SER A 15 -34.95 12.13 52.43
C SER A 15 -35.90 10.97 52.70
N MET A 16 -35.50 9.74 52.38
CA MET A 16 -36.28 8.53 52.57
C MET A 16 -35.63 7.59 53.59
N VAL A 17 -36.43 6.83 54.33
CA VAL A 17 -35.94 5.83 55.29
C VAL A 17 -35.66 4.51 54.58
N VAL A 18 -34.47 3.95 54.78
CA VAL A 18 -34.02 2.72 54.13
C VAL A 18 -34.63 1.50 54.82
N VAL A 19 -35.29 0.64 54.05
CA VAL A 19 -35.80 -0.67 54.49
C VAL A 19 -35.15 -1.79 53.69
N SER A 20 -35.21 -3.03 54.21
CA SER A 20 -34.73 -4.20 53.46
C SER A 20 -35.73 -4.60 52.38
N THR A 21 -35.25 -5.18 51.28
CA THR A 21 -36.14 -5.74 50.24
C THR A 21 -37.07 -6.81 50.80
N PRO A 22 -38.38 -6.79 50.47
CA PRO A 22 -39.38 -7.69 51.07
C PRO A 22 -39.15 -9.17 50.77
N ASN A 23 -38.77 -9.50 49.52
CA ASN A 23 -38.57 -10.86 49.04
C ASN A 23 -37.14 -11.06 48.51
N GLN A 24 -36.63 -12.29 48.61
CA GLN A 24 -35.29 -12.64 48.12
C GLN A 24 -35.18 -12.51 46.59
N ASP A 25 -36.23 -12.80 45.85
CA ASP A 25 -36.24 -12.68 44.37
C ASP A 25 -36.06 -11.23 43.92
N LEU A 26 -36.65 -10.28 44.66
CA LEU A 26 -36.52 -8.85 44.40
C LEU A 26 -35.07 -8.38 44.61
N ALA A 27 -34.31 -9.04 45.49
CA ALA A 27 -32.91 -8.70 45.74
C ALA A 27 -32.00 -8.98 44.52
N LEU A 28 -32.37 -9.94 43.66
CA LEU A 28 -31.61 -10.32 42.46
C LEU A 28 -31.93 -9.44 41.23
N THR A 29 -32.86 -8.50 41.34
CA THR A 29 -33.32 -7.70 40.19
C THR A 29 -32.56 -6.39 39.98
N ASN A 30 -31.77 -5.97 40.98
CA ASN A 30 -31.06 -4.69 41.04
C ASN A 30 -31.96 -3.44 40.98
N PHE A 31 -33.29 -3.58 41.16
CA PHE A 31 -34.20 -2.44 41.34
C PHE A 31 -34.20 -1.93 42.79
N ALA A 32 -34.53 -0.65 42.96
CA ALA A 32 -34.97 -0.09 44.23
C ALA A 32 -36.52 -0.07 44.27
N TYR A 33 -37.11 -0.29 45.44
CA TYR A 33 -38.57 -0.34 45.57
C TYR A 33 -39.10 0.74 46.51
N CYS A 34 -40.23 1.34 46.19
CA CYS A 34 -40.92 2.36 47.00
C CYS A 34 -42.43 2.15 46.97
N SER A 35 -43.19 3.02 47.65
CA SER A 35 -44.64 3.02 47.55
C SER A 35 -45.13 3.57 46.19
N THR A 36 -46.39 3.28 45.84
CA THR A 36 -47.02 3.83 44.63
C THR A 36 -47.17 5.35 44.68
N GLY A 37 -47.29 5.93 45.88
CA GLY A 37 -47.37 7.38 46.11
C GLY A 37 -46.04 8.08 45.82
N ASP A 38 -44.94 7.54 46.35
CA ASP A 38 -43.60 8.11 46.16
C ASP A 38 -43.07 7.91 44.74
N LEU A 39 -43.42 6.80 44.08
CA LEU A 39 -43.02 6.54 42.70
C LEU A 39 -43.42 7.68 41.74
N ARG A 40 -44.61 8.27 41.94
CA ARG A 40 -45.10 9.37 41.11
C ARG A 40 -44.25 10.63 41.23
N LYS A 41 -43.66 10.88 42.39
CA LYS A 41 -42.82 12.06 42.66
C LYS A 41 -41.52 12.05 41.87
N PHE A 42 -40.97 10.86 41.60
CA PHE A 42 -39.74 10.69 40.84
C PHE A 42 -39.98 10.46 39.34
N SER A 43 -41.23 10.41 38.88
CA SER A 43 -41.57 10.17 37.48
C SER A 43 -41.10 11.29 36.55
N THR A 44 -40.60 10.90 35.38
CA THR A 44 -40.17 11.75 34.27
C THR A 44 -41.30 11.86 33.23
N PRO A 45 -41.81 13.06 32.88
CA PRO A 45 -42.79 13.17 31.81
C PRO A 45 -42.17 12.72 30.47
N GLY A 46 -42.77 11.71 29.85
CA GLY A 46 -42.34 11.14 28.56
C GLY A 46 -41.51 9.85 28.62
N SER A 47 -41.12 9.35 29.81
CA SER A 47 -40.39 8.09 29.96
C SER A 47 -41.17 7.10 30.84
N SER A 48 -41.29 5.85 30.40
CA SER A 48 -41.84 4.75 31.20
C SER A 48 -40.88 4.28 32.31
N LEU A 49 -39.60 4.62 32.21
CA LEU A 49 -38.55 4.23 33.13
C LEU A 49 -38.22 5.37 34.09
N ILE A 50 -38.16 5.04 35.38
CA ILE A 50 -37.92 5.98 36.47
C ILE A 50 -36.53 5.70 37.06
N PHE A 51 -35.61 6.63 36.83
CA PHE A 51 -34.25 6.56 37.35
C PHE A 51 -34.08 7.47 38.56
N THR A 52 -33.47 6.94 39.62
CA THR A 52 -33.20 7.70 40.84
C THR A 52 -31.74 7.60 41.22
N LEU A 53 -31.17 8.74 41.61
CA LEU A 53 -29.85 8.84 42.21
C LEU A 53 -30.00 8.68 43.72
N VAL A 54 -29.47 7.58 44.25
CA VAL A 54 -29.57 7.18 45.66
C VAL A 54 -28.24 7.46 46.36
N GLY A 55 -28.27 8.28 47.42
CA GLY A 55 -27.10 8.62 48.23
C GLY A 55 -25.95 9.24 47.45
N ASN A 56 -26.25 9.96 46.35
CA ASN A 56 -25.30 10.54 45.39
C ASN A 56 -24.27 9.55 44.78
N SER A 57 -24.42 8.25 45.00
CA SER A 57 -23.38 7.25 44.71
C SER A 57 -23.78 6.22 43.66
N VAL A 58 -25.07 5.91 43.53
CA VAL A 58 -25.55 4.90 42.56
C VAL A 58 -26.86 5.34 41.93
N VAL A 59 -27.03 5.05 40.64
CA VAL A 59 -28.30 5.24 39.94
C VAL A 59 -29.03 3.91 39.91
N LEU A 60 -30.28 3.89 40.39
CA LEU A 60 -31.12 2.70 40.42
C LEU A 60 -32.46 2.99 39.77
N ASN A 61 -32.99 1.99 39.07
CA ASN A 61 -34.33 2.01 38.53
C ASN A 61 -35.32 1.76 39.68
N LEU A 62 -36.33 2.62 39.78
CA LEU A 62 -37.32 2.60 40.86
C LEU A 62 -38.60 1.87 40.43
N ARG A 63 -39.13 0.98 41.28
CA ARG A 63 -40.42 0.30 41.08
C ARG A 63 -41.31 0.44 42.32
N ALA A 64 -42.63 0.37 42.13
CA ALA A 64 -43.57 0.34 43.26
C ALA A 64 -43.72 -1.09 43.81
N HIS A 65 -43.89 -1.21 45.12
CA HIS A 65 -44.26 -2.45 45.80
C HIS A 65 -45.23 -2.17 46.95
N GLU A 66 -46.29 -2.97 47.09
CA GLU A 66 -47.40 -2.71 48.02
C GLU A 66 -47.00 -2.78 49.50
N SER A 67 -45.95 -3.54 49.83
CA SER A 67 -45.50 -3.71 51.21
C SER A 67 -44.64 -2.56 51.76
N ILE A 68 -44.37 -1.54 50.95
CA ILE A 68 -43.50 -0.41 51.31
C ILE A 68 -44.36 0.81 51.61
N ARG A 69 -44.12 1.42 52.78
CA ARG A 69 -44.82 2.62 53.24
C ARG A 69 -44.28 3.86 52.54
N ASP A 70 -45.11 4.89 52.42
CA ASP A 70 -44.68 6.21 51.97
C ASP A 70 -43.51 6.73 52.84
N GLY A 71 -42.57 7.43 52.22
CA GLY A 71 -41.32 7.90 52.82
C GLY A 71 -40.24 6.82 53.01
N HIS A 72 -40.45 5.59 52.55
CA HIS A 72 -39.49 4.48 52.69
C HIS A 72 -39.01 3.97 51.33
N ILE A 73 -37.71 3.60 51.26
CA ILE A 73 -37.09 2.98 50.08
C ILE A 73 -36.47 1.64 50.45
N ALA A 74 -36.85 0.58 49.74
CA ALA A 74 -36.30 -0.74 49.95
C ALA A 74 -35.06 -0.98 49.07
N LEU A 75 -33.95 -1.30 49.73
CA LEU A 75 -32.67 -1.59 49.11
C LEU A 75 -32.17 -2.99 49.53
N ASN A 76 -31.55 -3.71 48.60
CA ASN A 76 -30.92 -4.99 48.91
C ASN A 76 -29.63 -4.81 49.74
N ALA A 77 -29.05 -5.90 50.24
CA ALA A 77 -27.85 -5.83 51.08
C ALA A 77 -26.62 -5.25 50.35
N LEU A 78 -26.49 -5.48 49.04
CA LEU A 78 -25.36 -5.00 48.23
C LEU A 78 -25.48 -3.50 47.94
N GLN A 79 -26.67 -3.03 47.56
CA GLN A 79 -27.00 -1.61 47.36
C GLN A 79 -26.77 -0.81 48.64
N ARG A 80 -27.18 -1.33 49.79
CA ARG A 80 -26.94 -0.72 51.11
C ARG A 80 -25.45 -0.62 51.46
N ARG A 81 -24.68 -1.68 51.18
CA ARG A 81 -23.21 -1.63 51.33
C ARG A 81 -22.56 -0.60 50.41
N HIS A 82 -23.00 -0.50 49.17
CA HIS A 82 -22.47 0.47 48.21
C HIS A 82 -22.79 1.92 48.62
N THR A 83 -24.00 2.16 49.11
CA THR A 83 -24.48 3.47 49.57
C THR A 83 -24.09 3.79 51.02
N LYS A 84 -23.42 2.86 51.73
CA LYS A 84 -22.95 2.98 53.12
C LYS A 84 -24.06 3.29 54.14
N VAL A 85 -25.24 2.69 53.98
CA VAL A 85 -26.40 2.86 54.87
C VAL A 85 -26.95 1.52 55.37
N SER A 86 -27.54 1.52 56.57
CA SER A 86 -28.21 0.37 57.19
C SER A 86 -29.73 0.49 57.08
N ALA A 87 -30.47 -0.59 57.39
CA ALA A 87 -31.93 -0.47 57.51
C ALA A 87 -32.27 0.42 58.71
N GLY A 88 -33.16 1.39 58.50
CA GLY A 88 -33.54 2.42 59.48
C GLY A 88 -32.85 3.77 59.26
N ASP A 89 -31.76 3.82 58.49
CA ASP A 89 -31.06 5.07 58.19
C ASP A 89 -31.83 5.89 57.15
N SER A 90 -31.63 7.20 57.16
CA SER A 90 -32.18 8.11 56.14
C SER A 90 -31.18 8.30 54.99
N ILE A 91 -31.66 8.25 53.75
CA ILE A 91 -30.86 8.47 52.54
C ILE A 91 -31.52 9.51 51.63
N SER A 92 -30.67 10.32 50.98
CA SER A 92 -31.12 11.26 49.96
C SER A 92 -31.41 10.54 48.65
N VAL A 93 -32.61 10.71 48.12
CA VAL A 93 -33.07 10.16 46.84
C VAL A 93 -33.49 11.32 45.96
N SER A 94 -32.91 11.41 44.77
CA SER A 94 -33.25 12.44 43.79
C SER A 94 -33.54 11.82 42.42
N ARG A 95 -34.35 12.49 41.62
CA ARG A 95 -34.64 12.07 40.25
C ARG A 95 -33.40 12.24 39.37
N PHE A 96 -33.07 11.22 38.59
CA PHE A 96 -31.98 11.22 37.61
C PHE A 96 -32.56 11.20 36.19
N VAL A 97 -32.01 12.03 35.31
CA VAL A 97 -32.36 12.06 33.88
C VAL A 97 -31.10 11.69 33.09
N PRO A 98 -31.10 10.57 32.35
CA PRO A 98 -29.94 10.19 31.54
C PRO A 98 -29.70 11.21 30.41
N PRO A 99 -28.43 11.61 30.16
CA PRO A 99 -28.05 12.46 29.02
C PRO A 99 -28.33 11.81 27.65
N ASP A 100 -28.27 12.60 26.58
CA ASP A 100 -28.25 12.08 25.21
C ASP A 100 -26.98 11.22 25.00
N ASN A 101 -27.09 10.06 24.33
CA ASN A 101 -26.03 9.04 24.16
C ASN A 101 -25.50 8.41 25.47
N PHE A 102 -26.37 8.08 26.41
CA PHE A 102 -26.00 7.44 27.69
C PHE A 102 -25.90 5.90 27.63
N ASN A 103 -25.90 5.30 26.44
CA ASN A 103 -25.81 3.85 26.28
C ASN A 103 -24.36 3.36 26.42
N LEU A 104 -24.19 2.22 27.07
CA LEU A 104 -22.89 1.55 27.22
C LEU A 104 -22.51 0.82 25.93
N ALA A 105 -21.30 1.12 25.45
CA ALA A 105 -20.64 0.32 24.43
C ALA A 105 -19.97 -0.92 25.06
N LEU A 106 -19.29 -0.74 26.19
CA LEU A 106 -18.51 -1.78 26.86
C LEU A 106 -18.74 -1.78 28.38
N LEU A 107 -18.92 -2.97 28.94
CA LEU A 107 -19.04 -3.20 30.38
C LEU A 107 -18.12 -4.36 30.82
N THR A 108 -17.14 -4.07 31.66
CA THR A 108 -16.22 -5.06 32.24
C THR A 108 -16.68 -5.45 33.64
N LEU A 109 -16.89 -6.75 33.86
CA LEU A 109 -17.51 -7.32 35.05
C LEU A 109 -16.60 -8.38 35.69
N GLU A 110 -16.24 -8.19 36.95
CA GLU A 110 -15.53 -9.21 37.73
C GLU A 110 -16.53 -10.13 38.45
N LEU A 111 -16.40 -11.45 38.25
CA LEU A 111 -17.31 -12.47 38.77
C LEU A 111 -16.79 -13.12 40.06
N GLU A 112 -17.70 -13.27 41.03
CA GLU A 112 -17.46 -13.94 42.31
C GLU A 112 -18.65 -14.85 42.69
N PHE A 113 -18.39 -15.89 43.49
CA PHE A 113 -19.46 -16.70 44.09
C PHE A 113 -20.08 -16.01 45.32
N VAL A 114 -21.42 -16.04 45.46
CA VAL A 114 -22.11 -15.50 46.67
C VAL A 114 -21.74 -16.29 47.94
N LYS A 115 -21.54 -17.60 47.82
CA LYS A 115 -21.05 -18.48 48.89
C LYS A 115 -19.80 -19.18 48.37
N GLY A 116 -18.64 -18.85 48.94
CA GLY A 116 -17.37 -19.49 48.60
C GLY A 116 -17.44 -21.00 48.88
N LYS A 117 -17.69 -21.82 47.86
CA LYS A 117 -17.50 -23.27 47.93
C LYS A 117 -16.09 -23.54 47.46
N THR A 118 -15.19 -23.76 48.41
CA THR A 118 -13.73 -23.81 48.27
C THR A 118 -13.15 -24.91 47.36
N ASN A 119 -13.95 -25.64 46.56
CA ASN A 119 -13.46 -26.81 45.80
C ASN A 119 -14.21 -27.11 44.49
N ARG A 120 -14.99 -26.19 43.92
CA ARG A 120 -15.60 -26.39 42.59
C ARG A 120 -14.97 -25.47 41.56
N THR A 121 -14.54 -26.06 40.46
CA THR A 121 -14.25 -25.31 39.23
C THR A 121 -15.49 -25.36 38.34
N GLU A 122 -16.06 -24.20 38.03
CA GLU A 122 -17.19 -24.10 37.12
C GLU A 122 -16.76 -23.35 35.86
N GLN A 123 -17.17 -23.88 34.71
CA GLN A 123 -16.95 -23.26 33.42
C GLN A 123 -18.19 -22.45 33.04
N LEU A 124 -18.00 -21.15 32.79
CA LEU A 124 -19.06 -20.24 32.37
C LEU A 124 -18.83 -19.85 30.91
N ASP A 125 -19.85 -20.04 30.08
CA ASP A 125 -19.84 -19.55 28.70
C ASP A 125 -20.19 -18.05 28.68
N ALA A 126 -19.24 -17.23 28.24
CA ALA A 126 -19.38 -15.78 28.19
C ALA A 126 -20.55 -15.32 27.29
N VAL A 127 -20.83 -16.03 26.19
CA VAL A 127 -21.88 -15.66 25.24
C VAL A 127 -23.26 -15.88 25.85
N VAL A 128 -23.47 -17.05 26.46
CA VAL A 128 -24.75 -17.38 27.12
C VAL A 128 -24.98 -16.48 28.34
N LEU A 129 -23.92 -16.23 29.11
CA LEU A 129 -23.96 -15.35 30.27
C LEU A 129 -24.30 -13.92 29.87
N ALA A 130 -23.67 -13.37 28.83
CA ALA A 130 -23.96 -12.04 28.31
C ALA A 130 -25.41 -11.93 27.82
N GLN A 131 -25.92 -12.94 27.11
CA GLN A 131 -27.32 -12.95 26.65
C GLN A 131 -28.32 -12.92 27.81
N GLN A 132 -28.08 -13.70 28.87
CA GLN A 132 -28.95 -13.70 30.05
C GLN A 132 -28.89 -12.39 30.83
N LEU A 133 -27.68 -11.86 31.06
CA LEU A 133 -27.51 -10.58 31.75
C LEU A 133 -28.14 -9.44 30.96
N ARG A 134 -27.93 -9.39 29.64
CA ARG A 134 -28.58 -8.39 28.77
C ARG A 134 -30.10 -8.47 28.86
N LYS A 135 -30.69 -9.67 28.76
CA LYS A 135 -32.15 -9.83 28.85
C LYS A 135 -32.71 -9.39 30.20
N ARG A 136 -31.93 -9.54 31.29
CA ARG A 136 -32.36 -9.24 32.65
C ARG A 136 -32.14 -7.78 33.06
N LEU A 137 -31.05 -7.17 32.58
CA LEU A 137 -30.56 -5.85 33.02
C LEU A 137 -30.67 -4.77 31.94
N ILE A 138 -31.34 -5.05 30.82
CA ILE A 138 -31.64 -4.04 29.81
C ILE A 138 -32.31 -2.81 30.43
N ASP A 139 -31.96 -1.63 29.95
CA ASP A 139 -32.44 -0.33 30.43
C ASP A 139 -32.12 -0.03 31.92
N GLN A 140 -31.19 -0.77 32.52
CA GLN A 140 -30.64 -0.44 33.83
C GLN A 140 -29.33 0.32 33.72
N VAL A 141 -29.11 1.24 34.64
CA VAL A 141 -27.84 2.00 34.74
C VAL A 141 -26.85 1.23 35.59
N MET A 142 -25.64 1.06 35.08
CA MET A 142 -24.50 0.49 35.80
C MET A 142 -23.52 1.58 36.16
N THR A 143 -23.05 1.55 37.41
CA THR A 143 -22.02 2.45 37.94
C THR A 143 -20.74 1.68 38.20
N THR A 144 -19.57 2.22 37.86
CA THR A 144 -18.29 1.59 38.21
C THR A 144 -18.17 1.41 39.73
N GLY A 145 -17.74 0.22 40.16
CA GLY A 145 -17.71 -0.21 41.57
C GLY A 145 -19.03 -0.80 42.09
N GLN A 146 -20.13 -0.74 41.32
CA GLN A 146 -21.40 -1.34 41.71
C GLN A 146 -21.29 -2.86 41.75
N ARG A 147 -21.86 -3.46 42.81
CA ARG A 147 -21.93 -4.91 42.99
C ARG A 147 -23.36 -5.40 42.87
N VAL A 148 -23.59 -6.39 42.02
CA VAL A 148 -24.94 -6.91 41.74
C VAL A 148 -24.94 -8.43 41.84
N SER A 149 -25.92 -8.97 42.56
CA SER A 149 -26.15 -10.41 42.65
C SER A 149 -27.09 -10.87 41.54
N PHE A 150 -26.76 -11.98 40.89
CA PHE A 150 -27.60 -12.60 39.88
C PHE A 150 -27.55 -14.13 39.99
N GLU A 151 -28.54 -14.77 39.40
CA GLU A 151 -28.60 -16.23 39.31
C GLU A 151 -28.32 -16.66 37.87
N PHE A 152 -27.47 -17.66 37.70
CA PHE A 152 -27.14 -18.29 36.42
C PHE A 152 -27.10 -19.81 36.59
N CYS A 153 -27.92 -20.53 35.81
CA CYS A 153 -28.02 -22.00 35.85
C CYS A 153 -28.23 -22.60 37.25
N GLY A 154 -28.97 -21.93 38.15
CA GLY A 154 -29.25 -22.40 39.51
C GLY A 154 -28.18 -22.05 40.55
N THR A 155 -27.13 -21.32 40.16
CA THR A 155 -26.07 -20.83 41.06
C THR A 155 -26.12 -19.31 41.17
N ASN A 156 -25.95 -18.79 42.39
CA ASN A 156 -25.94 -17.35 42.66
C ASN A 156 -24.50 -16.79 42.61
N TYR A 157 -24.30 -15.81 41.74
CA TYR A 157 -23.05 -15.09 41.54
C TYR A 157 -23.21 -13.61 41.92
N ILE A 158 -22.09 -12.96 42.17
CA ILE A 158 -21.98 -11.51 42.30
C ILE A 158 -21.06 -11.05 41.18
N PHE A 159 -21.45 -10.00 40.46
CA PHE A 159 -20.52 -9.27 39.62
C PHE A 159 -20.20 -7.90 40.21
N THR A 160 -18.97 -7.45 40.03
CA THR A 160 -18.52 -6.08 40.31
C THR A 160 -18.23 -5.38 39.00
N VAL A 161 -18.73 -4.16 38.81
CA VAL A 161 -18.45 -3.37 37.60
C VAL A 161 -17.06 -2.75 37.71
N ASN A 162 -16.09 -3.25 36.96
CA ASN A 162 -14.73 -2.69 36.92
C ASN A 162 -14.67 -1.46 36.01
N GLN A 163 -15.30 -1.54 34.85
CA GLN A 163 -15.26 -0.48 33.84
C GLN A 163 -16.58 -0.40 33.08
N ALA A 164 -17.00 0.83 32.78
CA ALA A 164 -18.19 1.12 31.98
C ALA A 164 -17.82 2.22 30.98
N MET A 165 -17.95 1.95 29.67
CA MET A 165 -17.65 2.91 28.59
C MET A 165 -18.89 3.17 27.74
N LEU A 166 -19.12 4.43 27.40
CA LEU A 166 -20.24 4.89 26.57
C LEU A 166 -19.93 4.78 25.07
N GLU A 167 -20.97 4.80 24.24
CA GLU A 167 -20.84 4.86 22.77
C GLU A 167 -20.20 6.20 22.31
N GLY A 168 -19.06 6.12 21.61
CA GLY A 168 -18.48 7.27 20.88
C GLY A 168 -17.43 8.13 21.60
N GLN A 169 -16.95 7.75 22.79
CA GLN A 169 -15.85 8.45 23.48
C GLN A 169 -14.57 7.59 23.53
N GLU A 170 -13.46 8.11 22.98
CA GLU A 170 -12.12 7.50 23.08
C GLU A 170 -11.28 8.06 24.25
N ASP A 171 -11.74 9.14 24.91
CA ASP A 171 -10.97 9.83 25.96
C ASP A 171 -11.52 9.61 27.39
N SER A 172 -10.57 9.30 28.28
CA SER A 172 -10.70 8.89 29.69
C SER A 172 -11.21 9.96 30.68
N LYS A 173 -12.03 10.92 30.24
CA LYS A 173 -12.56 11.98 31.11
C LYS A 173 -14.02 12.30 30.79
N ALA A 174 -14.92 11.48 31.34
CA ALA A 174 -16.23 11.86 31.90
C ALA A 174 -17.31 10.81 31.62
N MET A 175 -17.46 9.86 32.56
CA MET A 175 -18.70 9.43 33.22
C MET A 175 -18.51 7.99 33.72
N GLU A 176 -18.55 7.80 35.04
CA GLU A 176 -18.42 6.50 35.71
C GLU A 176 -19.67 5.61 35.60
N ARG A 177 -20.62 5.95 34.73
CA ARG A 177 -21.97 5.37 34.68
C ARG A 177 -22.52 5.35 33.26
N GLY A 178 -23.29 4.32 32.91
CA GLY A 178 -24.03 4.25 31.65
C GLY A 178 -25.15 3.21 31.68
N MET A 179 -26.05 3.26 30.70
CA MET A 179 -27.21 2.38 30.58
C MET A 179 -26.91 1.16 29.70
N ILE A 180 -27.33 -0.02 30.12
CA ILE A 180 -27.21 -1.24 29.31
C ILE A 180 -28.22 -1.19 28.16
N SER A 181 -27.72 -1.24 26.94
CA SER A 181 -28.47 -1.34 25.69
C SER A 181 -28.37 -2.75 25.10
N ASN A 182 -29.06 -2.98 23.97
CA ASN A 182 -28.91 -4.24 23.23
C ASN A 182 -27.51 -4.43 22.64
N ASP A 183 -26.80 -3.33 22.39
CA ASP A 183 -25.50 -3.31 21.74
C ASP A 183 -24.34 -3.31 22.75
N THR A 184 -24.63 -3.18 24.05
CA THR A 184 -23.62 -3.25 25.12
C THR A 184 -22.86 -4.57 25.10
N TYR A 185 -21.54 -4.46 25.01
CA TYR A 185 -20.61 -5.59 25.03
C TYR A 185 -20.15 -5.89 26.46
N PHE A 186 -20.18 -7.18 26.85
CA PHE A 186 -19.80 -7.62 28.20
C PHE A 186 -18.43 -8.33 28.17
N ILE A 187 -17.51 -7.87 29.00
CA ILE A 187 -16.24 -8.56 29.30
C ILE A 187 -16.35 -9.11 30.71
N PHE A 188 -16.12 -10.41 30.87
CA PHE A 188 -16.10 -11.06 32.17
C PHE A 188 -14.66 -11.29 32.61
N GLU A 189 -14.38 -11.02 33.88
CA GLU A 189 -13.11 -11.31 34.53
C GLU A 189 -13.38 -12.19 35.73
N ALA A 190 -12.44 -13.07 36.06
CA ALA A 190 -12.52 -13.89 37.25
C ALA A 190 -11.14 -13.90 37.92
N SER A 191 -11.11 -13.69 39.23
CA SER A 191 -9.87 -13.78 40.00
C SER A 191 -9.29 -15.21 39.89
N PRO A 192 -7.97 -15.40 39.72
CA PRO A 192 -7.35 -16.71 39.52
C PRO A 192 -7.63 -17.71 40.66
N ASN A 193 -7.97 -17.23 41.85
CA ASN A 193 -8.31 -18.05 43.02
C ASN A 193 -9.83 -18.31 43.18
N SER A 194 -10.67 -17.80 42.28
CA SER A 194 -12.14 -17.87 42.41
C SER A 194 -12.73 -19.23 42.04
N GLY A 195 -11.99 -20.08 41.31
CA GLY A 195 -12.51 -21.34 40.75
C GLY A 195 -13.43 -21.15 39.52
N ILE A 196 -13.66 -19.92 39.07
CA ILE A 196 -14.48 -19.64 37.88
C ILE A 196 -13.56 -19.65 36.65
N LYS A 197 -13.90 -20.44 35.63
CA LYS A 197 -13.24 -20.44 34.32
C LYS A 197 -14.20 -19.90 33.26
N ILE A 198 -13.83 -18.81 32.61
CA ILE A 198 -14.65 -18.20 31.56
C ILE A 198 -14.21 -18.77 30.21
N VAL A 199 -15.18 -19.21 29.38
CA VAL A 199 -14.97 -19.83 28.07
C VAL A 199 -15.72 -19.02 27.01
N ASN A 200 -15.27 -19.07 25.74
CA ASN A 200 -15.91 -18.40 24.58
C ASN A 200 -15.96 -16.86 24.60
N GLN A 201 -15.14 -16.21 25.43
CA GLN A 201 -15.09 -14.74 25.49
C GLN A 201 -14.62 -14.07 24.19
N ARG A 202 -13.77 -14.75 23.41
CA ARG A 202 -13.29 -14.26 22.09
C ARG A 202 -14.38 -14.30 21.00
N GLU A 203 -15.36 -15.20 21.06
CA GLU A 203 -16.50 -15.22 20.11
C GLU A 203 -17.41 -14.00 20.30
N ALA A 204 -17.56 -13.55 21.55
CA ALA A 204 -18.27 -12.31 21.87
C ALA A 204 -17.47 -11.07 21.40
N ALA A 205 -16.15 -11.06 21.60
CA ALA A 205 -15.28 -9.94 21.22
C ALA A 205 -15.17 -9.75 19.70
N SER A 206 -15.03 -10.85 18.96
CA SER A 206 -14.83 -10.84 17.50
C SER A 206 -16.08 -10.44 16.71
N SER A 207 -17.29 -10.61 17.24
CA SER A 207 -18.52 -10.31 16.49
C SER A 207 -18.89 -8.81 16.45
N ASN A 208 -18.56 -8.04 17.49
CA ASN A 208 -18.88 -6.60 17.54
C ASN A 208 -17.69 -5.66 17.30
N ILE A 209 -16.46 -6.04 17.69
CA ILE A 209 -15.25 -5.22 17.41
C ILE A 209 -15.02 -5.07 15.90
N PHE A 210 -15.44 -6.05 15.10
CA PHE A 210 -15.31 -6.05 13.64
C PHE A 210 -16.52 -5.48 12.89
N ARG A 211 -17.68 -5.25 13.54
CA ARG A 211 -18.86 -4.65 12.88
C ARG A 211 -18.86 -3.12 12.88
N HIS A 212 -18.24 -2.48 13.88
CA HIS A 212 -18.21 -1.02 14.00
C HIS A 212 -16.93 -0.35 13.51
N LYS A 213 -15.91 -1.11 13.11
CA LYS A 213 -14.81 -0.55 12.31
C LYS A 213 -15.16 -0.69 10.84
N GLU A 214 -15.79 0.33 10.26
CA GLU A 214 -15.51 0.62 8.85
C GLU A 214 -13.99 0.75 8.74
N PHE A 215 -13.35 -0.27 8.16
CA PHE A 215 -11.90 -0.33 8.00
C PHE A 215 -11.48 0.75 6.99
N ASN A 216 -11.27 1.97 7.49
CA ASN A 216 -10.70 3.04 6.70
C ASN A 216 -9.20 2.81 6.54
N LEU A 217 -8.82 2.16 5.44
CA LEU A 217 -7.43 1.89 5.05
C LEU A 217 -6.58 3.17 4.98
N GLU A 218 -7.19 4.30 4.65
CA GLU A 218 -6.55 5.62 4.64
C GLU A 218 -6.07 6.04 6.04
N LYS A 219 -6.83 5.71 7.11
CA LYS A 219 -6.41 5.98 8.50
C LYS A 219 -5.22 5.12 8.95
N LEU A 220 -4.95 4.02 8.24
CA LEU A 220 -3.81 3.13 8.50
C LEU A 220 -2.57 3.55 7.71
N GLY A 221 -2.64 4.63 6.94
CA GLY A 221 -1.54 5.13 6.12
C GLY A 221 -1.22 4.24 4.92
N ILE A 222 -2.18 3.44 4.45
CA ILE A 222 -2.04 2.63 3.22
C ILE A 222 -2.89 3.29 2.13
N GLY A 223 -2.24 3.90 1.14
CA GLY A 223 -2.89 4.45 -0.04
C GLY A 223 -2.76 3.52 -1.25
N GLY A 224 -3.80 3.44 -2.08
CA GLY A 224 -3.74 2.80 -3.40
C GLY A 224 -3.70 1.27 -3.46
N LEU A 225 -3.76 0.58 -2.32
CA LEU A 225 -3.65 -0.90 -2.24
C LEU A 225 -4.92 -1.58 -1.70
N SER A 226 -6.08 -0.95 -1.90
CA SER A 226 -7.35 -1.40 -1.30
C SER A 226 -7.81 -2.75 -1.84
N ALA A 227 -7.61 -3.01 -3.13
CA ALA A 227 -8.02 -4.24 -3.78
C ALA A 227 -7.14 -5.42 -3.33
N GLU A 228 -5.82 -5.24 -3.35
CA GLU A 228 -4.83 -6.22 -2.91
C GLU A 228 -5.03 -6.54 -1.43
N PHE A 229 -5.25 -5.52 -0.59
CA PHE A 229 -5.53 -5.72 0.83
C PHE A 229 -6.82 -6.50 1.07
N THR A 230 -7.89 -6.21 0.33
CA THR A 230 -9.16 -6.94 0.45
C THR A 230 -9.00 -8.40 0.04
N ASP A 231 -8.22 -8.66 -0.99
CA ASP A 231 -7.93 -10.02 -1.45
C ASP A 231 -7.08 -10.80 -0.42
N ILE A 232 -6.05 -10.17 0.15
CA ILE A 232 -5.31 -10.71 1.29
C ILE A 232 -6.25 -11.05 2.45
N PHE A 233 -7.12 -10.11 2.81
CA PHE A 233 -8.02 -10.28 3.96
C PHE A 233 -8.97 -11.46 3.76
N ARG A 234 -9.54 -11.59 2.55
CA ARG A 234 -10.40 -12.71 2.20
C ARG A 234 -9.65 -14.05 2.17
N ARG A 235 -8.44 -14.10 1.60
CA ARG A 235 -7.69 -15.36 1.40
C ARG A 235 -6.96 -15.82 2.66
N ALA A 236 -6.28 -14.93 3.36
CA ALA A 236 -5.43 -15.26 4.51
C ALA A 236 -6.17 -15.12 5.84
N PHE A 237 -6.99 -14.09 6.01
CA PHE A 237 -7.54 -13.72 7.32
C PHE A 237 -8.96 -14.20 7.59
N ALA A 238 -9.77 -14.45 6.55
CA ALA A 238 -11.14 -14.92 6.72
C ALA A 238 -11.24 -16.13 7.66
N SER A 239 -10.38 -17.14 7.47
CA SER A 239 -10.37 -18.34 8.33
C SER A 239 -10.07 -18.05 9.80
N ARG A 240 -9.45 -16.91 10.13
CA ARG A 240 -9.06 -16.53 11.50
C ARG A 240 -10.03 -15.53 12.13
N VAL A 241 -10.81 -14.83 11.30
CA VAL A 241 -11.88 -13.92 11.76
C VAL A 241 -13.16 -14.69 12.06
N PHE A 242 -13.44 -15.77 11.33
CA PHE A 242 -14.62 -16.60 11.62
C PHE A 242 -14.48 -17.41 12.91
N PRO A 243 -15.58 -17.65 13.66
CA PRO A 243 -15.54 -18.44 14.87
C PRO A 243 -14.96 -19.85 14.63
N PRO A 244 -14.14 -20.38 15.55
CA PRO A 244 -13.43 -21.64 15.37
C PRO A 244 -14.38 -22.83 15.16
N HIS A 245 -15.58 -22.79 15.73
CA HIS A 245 -16.59 -23.83 15.52
C HIS A 245 -17.08 -23.91 14.06
N VAL A 246 -17.13 -22.78 13.35
CA VAL A 246 -17.51 -22.74 11.93
C VAL A 246 -16.37 -23.31 11.09
N VAL A 247 -15.15 -22.89 11.37
CA VAL A 247 -13.95 -23.34 10.62
C VAL A 247 -13.72 -24.84 10.80
N ASN A 248 -13.89 -25.37 12.02
CA ASN A 248 -13.80 -26.79 12.30
C ASN A 248 -14.87 -27.61 11.55
N LYS A 249 -16.11 -27.08 11.45
CA LYS A 249 -17.18 -27.72 10.65
C LYS A 249 -16.89 -27.69 9.15
N LEU A 250 -16.24 -26.64 8.66
CA LEU A 250 -15.80 -26.52 7.27
C LEU A 250 -14.58 -27.40 6.96
N GLY A 251 -13.84 -27.86 7.97
CA GLY A 251 -12.64 -28.69 7.81
C GLY A 251 -11.46 -27.97 7.16
N ILE A 252 -11.46 -26.63 7.21
CA ILE A 252 -10.44 -25.80 6.55
C ILE A 252 -9.28 -25.55 7.52
N LYS A 253 -8.05 -25.74 7.06
CA LYS A 253 -6.85 -25.36 7.82
C LYS A 253 -6.56 -23.87 7.65
N HIS A 254 -6.06 -23.22 8.70
CA HIS A 254 -5.62 -21.83 8.60
C HIS A 254 -4.44 -21.71 7.64
N VAL A 255 -4.42 -20.62 6.87
CA VAL A 255 -3.28 -20.26 6.02
C VAL A 255 -2.07 -20.02 6.92
N LYS A 256 -0.95 -20.67 6.63
CA LYS A 256 0.29 -20.58 7.41
C LYS A 256 1.25 -19.51 6.91
N GLY A 257 1.21 -19.22 5.61
CA GLY A 257 2.18 -18.35 4.97
C GLY A 257 1.61 -17.55 3.81
N MET A 258 2.10 -16.33 3.69
CA MET A 258 1.80 -15.39 2.62
C MET A 258 3.11 -14.81 2.07
N LEU A 259 3.17 -14.63 0.74
CA LEU A 259 4.28 -13.98 0.05
C LEU A 259 3.79 -12.70 -0.62
N LEU A 260 4.38 -11.57 -0.24
CA LEU A 260 4.20 -10.28 -0.91
C LEU A 260 5.37 -10.07 -1.88
N HIS A 261 5.09 -9.93 -3.17
CA HIS A 261 6.12 -9.67 -4.17
C HIS A 261 5.75 -8.51 -5.08
N GLY A 262 6.74 -7.86 -5.69
CA GLY A 262 6.50 -6.74 -6.60
C GLY A 262 7.73 -5.83 -6.72
N PRO A 263 7.71 -4.83 -7.62
CA PRO A 263 8.83 -3.90 -7.79
C PRO A 263 9.21 -3.17 -6.49
N PRO A 264 10.46 -2.74 -6.35
CA PRO A 264 10.91 -2.02 -5.15
C PRO A 264 10.12 -0.72 -4.97
N GLY A 265 10.00 -0.24 -3.72
CA GLY A 265 9.34 1.04 -3.42
C GLY A 265 7.80 1.02 -3.41
N THR A 266 7.13 -0.11 -3.66
CA THR A 266 5.65 -0.20 -3.66
C THR A 266 5.01 -0.37 -2.27
N GLY A 267 5.78 -0.28 -1.19
CA GLY A 267 5.23 -0.33 0.17
C GLY A 267 4.95 -1.73 0.74
N LYS A 268 5.57 -2.79 0.19
CA LYS A 268 5.49 -4.18 0.72
C LYS A 268 5.74 -4.25 2.23
N THR A 269 6.84 -3.66 2.70
CA THR A 269 7.21 -3.64 4.13
C THR A 269 6.19 -2.88 4.98
N LEU A 270 5.64 -1.78 4.47
CA LEU A 270 4.59 -1.02 5.17
C LEU A 270 3.31 -1.85 5.27
N MET A 271 2.90 -2.50 4.18
CA MET A 271 1.72 -3.36 4.16
C MET A 271 1.84 -4.52 5.15
N ALA A 272 2.96 -5.23 5.16
CA ALA A 272 3.18 -6.34 6.10
C ALA A 272 3.16 -5.89 7.55
N ARG A 273 3.78 -4.74 7.88
CA ARG A 273 3.76 -4.16 9.23
C ARG A 273 2.35 -3.81 9.67
N GLN A 274 1.56 -3.19 8.80
CA GLN A 274 0.19 -2.81 9.13
C GLN A 274 -0.71 -4.04 9.28
N ILE A 275 -0.57 -5.04 8.40
CA ILE A 275 -1.24 -6.33 8.54
C ILE A 275 -0.91 -6.97 9.90
N GLY A 276 0.37 -6.97 10.29
CA GLY A 276 0.81 -7.48 11.59
C GLY A 276 0.17 -6.74 12.78
N LYS A 277 0.01 -5.41 12.69
CA LYS A 277 -0.63 -4.59 13.73
C LYS A 277 -2.16 -4.79 13.79
N LEU A 278 -2.80 -5.00 12.65
CA LEU A 278 -4.26 -5.15 12.56
C LEU A 278 -4.75 -6.50 13.10
N LEU A 279 -3.93 -7.53 12.96
CA LEU A 279 -4.19 -8.82 13.56
C LEU A 279 -3.93 -8.65 15.05
N ASN A 280 -4.99 -8.52 15.85
CA ASN A 280 -4.99 -8.42 17.32
C ASN A 280 -4.31 -9.66 17.98
N GLY A 281 -3.00 -9.80 17.79
CA GLY A 281 -2.13 -10.83 18.33
C GLY A 281 -0.94 -10.21 19.06
N ARG A 282 0.12 -11.00 19.24
CA ARG A 282 1.39 -10.48 19.80
C ARG A 282 2.08 -9.57 18.78
N GLU A 283 3.00 -8.73 19.28
CA GLU A 283 3.81 -7.87 18.41
C GLU A 283 4.50 -8.70 17.30
N PRO A 284 4.43 -8.24 16.03
CA PRO A 284 5.01 -8.98 14.92
C PRO A 284 6.53 -9.00 15.02
N LYS A 285 7.13 -10.17 14.87
CA LYS A 285 8.60 -10.32 14.77
C LYS A 285 9.02 -10.00 13.34
N ILE A 286 9.74 -8.89 13.16
CA ILE A 286 10.28 -8.50 11.85
C ILE A 286 11.75 -8.89 11.81
N VAL A 287 12.14 -9.62 10.78
CA VAL A 287 13.50 -10.10 10.57
C VAL A 287 13.90 -9.82 9.13
N ASN A 288 15.07 -9.23 8.91
CA ASN A 288 15.58 -9.07 7.56
C ASN A 288 16.31 -10.35 7.11
N GLY A 289 16.12 -10.79 5.87
CA GLY A 289 16.73 -12.01 5.33
C GLY A 289 18.24 -12.10 5.60
N PRO A 290 19.03 -11.07 5.26
CA PRO A 290 20.46 -11.05 5.53
C PRO A 290 20.83 -11.09 7.02
N GLU A 291 19.99 -10.59 7.93
CA GLU A 291 20.28 -10.60 9.38
C GLU A 291 20.25 -12.02 9.96
N VAL A 292 19.53 -12.93 9.32
CA VAL A 292 19.48 -14.34 9.73
C VAL A 292 20.83 -15.02 9.47
N LEU A 293 21.52 -14.63 8.39
CA LEU A 293 22.75 -15.24 7.93
C LEU A 293 23.93 -14.90 8.86
N SER A 294 24.61 -15.92 9.35
CA SER A 294 25.85 -15.78 10.12
C SER A 294 27.01 -16.52 9.44
N LYS A 295 28.24 -16.12 9.77
CA LYS A 295 29.46 -16.75 9.22
C LYS A 295 29.72 -18.14 9.80
N PHE A 296 29.08 -18.50 10.90
CA PHE A 296 29.28 -19.76 11.60
C PHE A 296 28.21 -20.78 11.20
N VAL A 297 28.65 -21.92 10.66
CA VAL A 297 27.77 -23.02 10.24
C VAL A 297 26.96 -23.52 11.45
N GLY A 298 25.65 -23.61 11.29
CA GLY A 298 24.70 -24.07 12.33
C GLY A 298 24.12 -22.96 13.22
N GLU A 299 24.79 -21.82 13.38
CA GLU A 299 24.24 -20.69 14.14
C GLU A 299 23.07 -20.04 13.39
N THR A 300 23.16 -19.97 12.06
CA THR A 300 22.06 -19.51 11.21
C THR A 300 20.81 -20.39 11.33
N GLU A 301 20.95 -21.72 11.42
CA GLU A 301 19.83 -22.64 11.63
C GLU A 301 19.22 -22.49 13.02
N LYS A 302 20.06 -22.25 14.03
CA LYS A 302 19.63 -21.98 15.39
C LYS A 302 18.82 -20.68 15.45
N ASN A 303 19.26 -19.61 14.79
CA ASN A 303 18.53 -18.34 14.73
C ASN A 303 17.12 -18.54 14.15
N VAL A 304 16.99 -19.32 13.06
CA VAL A 304 15.67 -19.66 12.51
C VAL A 304 14.83 -20.46 13.51
N ARG A 305 15.43 -21.40 14.25
CA ARG A 305 14.72 -22.18 15.27
C ARG A 305 14.22 -21.32 16.43
N ASP A 306 15.06 -20.40 16.90
CA ASP A 306 14.78 -19.52 18.02
C ASP A 306 13.63 -18.54 17.70
N LEU A 307 13.47 -18.14 16.42
CA LEU A 307 12.33 -17.32 15.98
C LEU A 307 10.97 -18.00 16.21
N PHE A 308 10.89 -19.31 15.98
CA PHE A 308 9.66 -20.11 16.12
C PHE A 308 9.47 -20.70 17.54
N ALA A 309 10.50 -20.71 18.39
CA ALA A 309 10.46 -21.34 19.71
C ALA A 309 9.34 -20.79 20.61
N ASP A 310 9.11 -19.47 20.59
CA ASP A 310 8.03 -18.86 21.38
C ASP A 310 6.64 -19.32 20.92
N ALA A 311 6.45 -19.46 19.61
CA ALA A 311 5.19 -19.91 19.04
C ALA A 311 4.94 -21.41 19.35
N GLU A 312 6.00 -22.22 19.32
CA GLU A 312 5.96 -23.64 19.70
C GLU A 312 5.58 -23.82 21.17
N ASN A 313 6.20 -23.05 22.06
CA ASN A 313 5.91 -23.12 23.50
C ASN A 313 4.48 -22.67 23.82
N ASP A 314 3.98 -21.63 23.16
CA ASP A 314 2.60 -21.15 23.34
C ASP A 314 1.58 -22.16 22.80
N GLN A 315 1.85 -22.78 21.64
CA GLN A 315 1.02 -23.85 21.08
C GLN A 315 0.98 -25.07 22.00
N ARG A 316 2.12 -25.48 22.58
CA ARG A 316 2.20 -26.63 23.50
C ARG A 316 1.45 -26.40 24.81
N THR A 317 1.44 -25.16 25.31
CA THR A 317 0.81 -24.82 26.61
C THR A 317 -0.68 -24.53 26.48
N ARG A 318 -1.13 -23.92 25.38
CA ARG A 318 -2.51 -23.42 25.20
C ARG A 318 -3.30 -24.14 24.10
N GLY A 319 -2.66 -25.03 23.32
CA GLY A 319 -3.31 -25.76 22.23
C GLY A 319 -3.95 -24.81 21.22
N ASP A 320 -5.20 -25.08 20.83
CA ASP A 320 -5.95 -24.28 19.85
C ASP A 320 -6.37 -22.89 20.35
N GLN A 321 -6.10 -22.57 21.63
CA GLN A 321 -6.34 -21.24 22.21
C GLN A 321 -5.09 -20.35 22.22
N SER A 322 -3.99 -20.81 21.62
CA SER A 322 -2.75 -20.05 21.51
C SER A 322 -2.96 -18.74 20.73
N ASP A 323 -2.14 -17.76 21.06
CA ASP A 323 -2.19 -16.47 20.36
C ASP A 323 -1.49 -16.60 19.01
N LEU A 324 -1.92 -15.78 18.05
CA LEU A 324 -1.26 -15.73 16.76
C LEU A 324 0.11 -15.05 16.89
N HIS A 325 1.15 -15.76 16.46
CA HIS A 325 2.49 -15.23 16.25
C HIS A 325 2.68 -14.89 14.76
N VAL A 326 2.93 -13.61 14.47
CA VAL A 326 3.23 -13.14 13.10
C VAL A 326 4.74 -12.97 12.96
N ILE A 327 5.33 -13.64 11.97
CA ILE A 327 6.75 -13.55 11.63
C ILE A 327 6.86 -12.97 10.23
N ILE A 328 7.53 -11.83 10.11
CA ILE A 328 7.71 -11.09 8.86
C ILE A 328 9.17 -11.22 8.45
N PHE A 329 9.42 -11.82 7.28
CA PHE A 329 10.73 -11.85 6.63
C PHE A 329 10.77 -10.82 5.50
N ASP A 330 11.59 -9.79 5.65
CA ASP A 330 11.97 -8.92 4.54
C ASP A 330 13.10 -9.56 3.74
N GLU A 331 13.15 -9.31 2.43
CA GLU A 331 14.16 -9.87 1.51
C GLU A 331 14.34 -11.39 1.67
N ILE A 332 13.24 -12.15 1.70
CA ILE A 332 13.27 -13.60 1.93
C ILE A 332 14.06 -14.35 0.83
N ASP A 333 14.22 -13.76 -0.35
CA ASP A 333 15.07 -14.27 -1.43
C ASP A 333 16.57 -14.26 -1.11
N ALA A 334 17.02 -13.52 -0.10
CA ALA A 334 18.39 -13.60 0.39
C ALA A 334 18.71 -14.96 1.05
N ILE A 335 17.73 -15.53 1.77
CA ILE A 335 17.89 -16.79 2.51
C ILE A 335 17.33 -17.99 1.76
N CYS A 336 16.30 -17.81 0.94
CA CYS A 336 15.52 -18.88 0.33
C CYS A 336 15.69 -18.98 -1.19
N LYS A 337 16.93 -18.98 -1.67
CA LYS A 337 17.25 -19.11 -3.10
C LYS A 337 16.93 -20.52 -3.63
N SER A 338 16.62 -20.63 -4.91
CA SER A 338 16.46 -21.92 -5.59
C SER A 338 17.70 -22.80 -5.43
N ARG A 339 17.47 -24.05 -5.00
CA ARG A 339 18.51 -25.04 -4.70
C ARG A 339 19.38 -25.33 -5.92
N GLY A 340 20.68 -25.51 -5.72
CA GLY A 340 21.62 -25.84 -6.80
C GLY A 340 22.00 -24.70 -7.74
N SER A 341 21.54 -23.47 -7.50
CA SER A 341 21.90 -22.28 -8.29
C SER A 341 23.31 -21.74 -8.02
N THR A 342 23.90 -22.07 -6.87
CA THR A 342 25.24 -21.59 -6.50
C THR A 342 26.21 -22.78 -6.46
N ARG A 343 27.19 -22.79 -7.39
CA ARG A 343 28.27 -23.80 -7.41
C ARG A 343 29.31 -23.58 -6.29
N ASP A 344 29.32 -22.40 -5.67
CA ASP A 344 30.39 -21.92 -4.76
C ASP A 344 29.92 -21.66 -3.30
N GLY A 345 28.67 -22.00 -2.94
CA GLY A 345 28.15 -21.79 -1.57
C GLY A 345 28.27 -23.04 -0.70
N THR A 346 28.64 -22.87 0.57
CA THR A 346 28.85 -23.92 1.60
C THR A 346 27.60 -24.76 1.98
N GLY A 347 26.58 -24.86 1.12
CA GLY A 347 25.33 -25.58 1.38
C GLY A 347 24.45 -24.98 2.49
N VAL A 348 24.90 -23.88 3.11
CA VAL A 348 24.22 -23.20 4.23
C VAL A 348 22.85 -22.67 3.81
N HIS A 349 22.69 -22.17 2.58
CA HIS A 349 21.39 -21.73 2.07
C HIS A 349 20.38 -22.88 2.00
N ASP A 350 20.79 -24.05 1.51
CA ASP A 350 19.89 -25.21 1.38
C ASP A 350 19.44 -25.73 2.76
N SER A 351 20.32 -25.70 3.76
CA SER A 351 20.00 -26.16 5.11
C SER A 351 19.00 -25.23 5.81
N ILE A 352 19.11 -23.90 5.59
CA ILE A 352 18.15 -22.90 6.07
C ILE A 352 16.77 -23.12 5.47
N VAL A 353 16.68 -23.32 4.15
CA VAL A 353 15.40 -23.58 3.48
C VAL A 353 14.75 -24.84 4.05
N ASN A 354 15.52 -25.92 4.23
CA ASN A 354 15.01 -27.15 4.84
C ASN A 354 14.52 -26.93 6.28
N GLN A 355 15.25 -26.14 7.07
CA GLN A 355 14.86 -25.82 8.44
C GLN A 355 13.57 -25.00 8.49
N LEU A 356 13.39 -24.01 7.61
CA LEU A 356 12.17 -23.21 7.51
C LEU A 356 10.98 -24.08 7.06
N LEU A 357 11.18 -24.92 6.05
CA LEU A 357 10.16 -25.87 5.57
C LEU A 357 9.71 -26.84 6.66
N THR A 358 10.63 -27.35 7.47
CA THR A 358 10.33 -28.26 8.58
C THR A 358 9.51 -27.55 9.67
N LYS A 359 9.73 -26.25 9.90
CA LYS A 359 8.95 -25.48 10.89
C LYS A 359 7.53 -25.15 10.42
N ILE A 360 7.31 -25.00 9.12
CA ILE A 360 5.98 -24.67 8.56
C ILE A 360 5.13 -25.94 8.35
N ASP A 361 5.73 -27.00 7.80
CA ASP A 361 5.05 -28.19 7.26
C ASP A 361 5.47 -29.50 7.95
N GLY A 362 6.34 -29.45 8.95
CA GLY A 362 6.81 -30.63 9.66
C GLY A 362 5.74 -31.31 10.53
N VAL A 363 6.15 -32.40 11.17
CA VAL A 363 5.29 -33.25 12.02
C VAL A 363 4.68 -32.46 13.19
N GLU A 364 5.41 -31.47 13.72
CA GLU A 364 4.90 -30.49 14.71
C GLU A 364 4.43 -29.20 14.03
N SER A 365 3.49 -29.32 13.10
CA SER A 365 3.02 -28.18 12.32
C SER A 365 2.24 -27.18 13.19
N LEU A 366 2.70 -25.93 13.25
CA LEU A 366 2.09 -24.88 14.07
C LEU A 366 0.89 -24.25 13.36
N ASN A 367 -0.28 -24.27 14.00
CA ASN A 367 -1.50 -23.62 13.50
C ASN A 367 -1.59 -22.14 13.92
N ASN A 368 -0.81 -21.73 14.93
CA ASN A 368 -0.81 -20.40 15.53
C ASN A 368 0.28 -19.47 14.99
N VAL A 369 0.85 -19.80 13.83
CA VAL A 369 1.88 -18.98 13.18
C VAL A 369 1.36 -18.44 11.86
N LEU A 370 1.73 -17.20 11.55
CA LEU A 370 1.61 -16.63 10.21
C LEU A 370 2.97 -16.13 9.76
N LEU A 371 3.45 -16.72 8.68
CA LEU A 371 4.66 -16.29 8.01
C LEU A 371 4.32 -15.30 6.90
N ILE A 372 4.92 -14.12 6.90
CA ILE A 372 4.80 -13.14 5.81
C ILE A 372 6.18 -12.95 5.21
N GLY A 373 6.40 -13.50 4.01
CA GLY A 373 7.62 -13.25 3.24
C GLY A 373 7.45 -12.07 2.31
N MET A 374 8.48 -11.26 2.15
CA MET A 374 8.50 -10.15 1.20
C MET A 374 9.71 -10.29 0.28
N THR A 375 9.52 -10.07 -1.02
CA THR A 375 10.61 -10.11 -2.00
C THR A 375 10.35 -9.17 -3.17
N ASN A 376 11.43 -8.71 -3.81
CA ASN A 376 11.33 -8.05 -5.11
C ASN A 376 11.37 -9.06 -6.27
N ARG A 377 11.88 -10.27 -6.02
CA ARG A 377 12.24 -11.27 -7.02
C ARG A 377 11.69 -12.64 -6.67
N LYS A 378 10.44 -12.89 -7.05
CA LYS A 378 9.78 -14.18 -6.85
C LYS A 378 10.50 -15.32 -7.58
N ASP A 379 11.11 -15.03 -8.73
CA ASP A 379 11.87 -15.96 -9.58
C ASP A 379 13.07 -16.60 -8.87
N LEU A 380 13.66 -15.90 -7.89
CA LEU A 380 14.82 -16.42 -7.16
C LEU A 380 14.45 -17.41 -6.07
N LEU A 381 13.18 -17.46 -5.65
CA LEU A 381 12.76 -18.27 -4.51
C LEU A 381 12.73 -19.76 -4.85
N ASP A 382 12.91 -20.59 -3.82
CA ASP A 382 12.69 -22.03 -3.92
C ASP A 382 11.20 -22.35 -4.12
N GLU A 383 10.87 -22.99 -5.24
CA GLU A 383 9.53 -23.50 -5.58
C GLU A 383 8.92 -24.38 -4.46
N ALA A 384 9.74 -25.05 -3.64
CA ALA A 384 9.27 -25.83 -2.51
C ALA A 384 8.56 -24.98 -1.45
N LEU A 385 8.92 -23.71 -1.28
CA LEU A 385 8.26 -22.80 -0.34
C LEU A 385 6.92 -22.28 -0.87
N LEU A 386 6.80 -22.14 -2.20
CA LEU A 386 5.64 -21.57 -2.87
C LEU A 386 4.44 -22.54 -2.95
N ARG A 387 4.62 -23.80 -2.53
CA ARG A 387 3.58 -24.83 -2.57
C ARG A 387 2.45 -24.55 -1.58
N PRO A 388 1.19 -24.91 -1.91
CA PRO A 388 0.06 -24.83 -0.98
C PRO A 388 0.35 -25.54 0.35
N GLY A 389 -0.14 -24.97 1.46
CA GLY A 389 0.19 -25.40 2.82
C GLY A 389 1.45 -24.76 3.43
N ARG A 390 2.28 -24.05 2.63
CA ARG A 390 3.45 -23.28 3.07
C ARG A 390 3.23 -21.78 2.85
N LEU A 391 3.90 -21.16 1.87
CA LEU A 391 3.56 -19.83 1.36
C LEU A 391 2.49 -20.01 0.28
N GLU A 392 1.24 -20.21 0.70
CA GLU A 392 0.15 -20.52 -0.22
C GLU A 392 -0.41 -19.26 -0.91
N VAL A 393 -0.52 -18.16 -0.15
CA VAL A 393 -1.10 -16.92 -0.66
C VAL A 393 0.01 -16.05 -1.25
N HIS A 394 0.05 -15.93 -2.57
CA HIS A 394 0.96 -15.04 -3.29
C HIS A 394 0.21 -13.78 -3.71
N VAL A 395 0.70 -12.62 -3.30
CA VAL A 395 0.11 -11.33 -3.67
C VAL A 395 1.16 -10.46 -4.34
N GLU A 396 0.85 -10.08 -5.57
CA GLU A 396 1.64 -9.15 -6.35
C GLU A 396 1.22 -7.72 -6.02
N ILE A 397 2.13 -6.92 -5.49
CA ILE A 397 1.94 -5.49 -5.23
C ILE A 397 2.48 -4.72 -6.42
N ASN A 398 1.58 -4.23 -7.26
CA ASN A 398 1.91 -3.42 -8.43
C ASN A 398 2.21 -1.96 -8.07
N LEU A 399 2.62 -1.18 -9.06
CA LEU A 399 2.71 0.28 -8.93
C LEU A 399 1.32 0.89 -8.71
N PRO A 400 1.22 2.00 -7.96
CA PRO A 400 -0.06 2.64 -7.68
C PRO A 400 -0.68 3.28 -8.93
N ASP A 401 -1.98 3.06 -9.11
CA ASP A 401 -2.81 3.77 -10.08
C ASP A 401 -2.90 5.26 -9.75
N GLU A 402 -3.43 6.09 -10.66
CA GLU A 402 -3.56 7.54 -10.45
C GLU A 402 -4.32 7.90 -9.15
N HIS A 403 -5.44 7.23 -8.90
CA HIS A 403 -6.17 7.38 -7.63
C HIS A 403 -5.34 6.93 -6.42
N GLY A 404 -4.56 5.86 -6.57
CA GLY A 404 -3.66 5.39 -5.52
C GLY A 404 -2.53 6.37 -5.22
N ARG A 405 -1.94 6.99 -6.25
CA ARG A 405 -0.92 8.04 -6.10
C ARG A 405 -1.48 9.26 -5.39
N LEU A 406 -2.71 9.67 -5.74
CA LEU A 406 -3.41 10.75 -5.04
C LEU A 406 -3.60 10.43 -3.55
N GLN A 407 -4.03 9.20 -3.21
CA GLN A 407 -4.16 8.78 -1.81
C GLN A 407 -2.82 8.81 -1.08
N ILE A 408 -1.75 8.31 -1.70
CA ILE A 408 -0.39 8.32 -1.13
C ILE A 408 0.08 9.77 -0.88
N LEU A 409 -0.07 10.65 -1.88
CA LEU A 409 0.26 12.07 -1.75
C LEU A 409 -0.56 12.74 -0.63
N GLN A 410 -1.86 12.44 -0.53
CA GLN A 410 -2.71 12.95 0.55
C GLN A 410 -2.23 12.48 1.93
N ILE A 411 -1.86 11.21 2.08
CA ILE A 411 -1.36 10.67 3.36
C ILE A 411 -0.07 11.39 3.79
N HIS A 412 0.89 11.58 2.88
CA HIS A 412 2.15 12.24 3.20
C HIS A 412 2.01 13.75 3.39
N THR A 413 1.05 14.40 2.74
CA THR A 413 0.79 15.84 2.88
C THR A 413 -0.20 16.17 3.99
N ASN A 414 -0.91 15.20 4.56
CA ASN A 414 -1.97 15.46 5.55
C ASN A 414 -1.44 16.21 6.78
N LYS A 415 -0.27 15.81 7.31
CA LYS A 415 0.37 16.52 8.43
C LYS A 415 0.78 17.95 8.09
N MET A 416 1.22 18.20 6.86
CA MET A 416 1.57 19.54 6.38
C MET A 416 0.33 20.41 6.25
N ARG A 417 -0.77 19.81 5.80
CA ARG A 417 -2.07 20.48 5.66
C ARG A 417 -2.69 20.82 7.02
N GLU A 418 -2.69 19.88 7.97
CA GLU A 418 -3.20 20.08 9.33
C GLU A 418 -2.45 21.22 10.04
N ASN A 419 -1.14 21.30 9.84
CA ASN A 419 -0.29 22.35 10.42
C ASN A 419 -0.17 23.62 9.55
N SER A 420 -0.96 23.76 8.48
CA SER A 420 -0.98 24.94 7.59
C SER A 420 0.36 25.28 6.89
N PHE A 421 1.25 24.30 6.72
CA PHE A 421 2.52 24.43 5.96
C PHE A 421 2.36 24.20 4.45
N LEU A 422 1.22 23.66 4.00
CA LEU A 422 0.91 23.47 2.59
C LEU A 422 0.20 24.70 2.03
N ALA A 423 0.72 25.29 0.95
CA ALA A 423 0.08 26.42 0.30
C ALA A 423 -1.19 25.99 -0.47
N ALA A 424 -2.11 26.93 -0.68
CA ALA A 424 -3.43 26.68 -1.29
C ALA A 424 -3.37 26.49 -2.82
N ASP A 425 -2.23 26.80 -3.44
CA ASP A 425 -1.93 26.61 -4.86
C ASP A 425 -1.64 25.14 -5.21
N VAL A 426 -1.29 24.30 -4.23
CA VAL A 426 -0.90 22.90 -4.47
C VAL A 426 -2.11 22.04 -4.83
N ASN A 427 -2.14 21.59 -6.08
CA ASN A 427 -3.14 20.64 -6.56
C ASN A 427 -2.60 19.20 -6.60
N LEU A 428 -2.99 18.39 -5.61
CA LEU A 428 -2.56 16.99 -5.51
C LEU A 428 -3.09 16.10 -6.66
N GLN A 429 -4.22 16.45 -7.28
CA GLN A 429 -4.74 15.71 -8.46
C GLN A 429 -3.82 15.90 -9.66
N GLU A 430 -3.37 17.14 -9.88
CA GLU A 430 -2.45 17.44 -10.96
C GLU A 430 -1.10 16.75 -10.75
N LEU A 431 -0.58 16.73 -9.52
CA LEU A 431 0.64 15.98 -9.19
C LEU A 431 0.47 14.49 -9.47
N ALA A 432 -0.64 13.87 -9.04
CA ALA A 432 -0.90 12.44 -9.28
C ALA A 432 -0.96 12.08 -10.77
N ALA A 433 -1.50 12.98 -11.61
CA ALA A 433 -1.54 12.83 -13.07
C ALA A 433 -0.16 12.95 -13.72
N ARG A 434 0.70 13.84 -13.20
CA ARG A 434 2.08 14.05 -13.71
C ARG A 434 3.07 12.99 -13.23
N THR A 435 2.90 12.43 -12.04
CA THR A 435 3.81 11.42 -11.46
C THR A 435 3.51 9.99 -11.95
N LYS A 436 3.46 9.77 -13.27
CA LYS A 436 3.20 8.43 -13.85
C LYS A 436 4.34 7.45 -13.48
N ASN A 437 3.98 6.23 -13.09
CA ASN A 437 4.88 5.13 -12.64
C ASN A 437 5.70 5.39 -11.36
N TYR A 438 5.46 6.48 -10.65
CA TYR A 438 6.11 6.68 -9.36
C TYR A 438 5.65 5.60 -8.38
N SER A 439 6.61 4.98 -7.71
CA SER A 439 6.37 4.10 -6.57
C SER A 439 6.01 4.90 -5.32
N GLY A 440 5.45 4.25 -4.29
CA GLY A 440 5.10 4.91 -3.04
C GLY A 440 6.31 5.59 -2.37
N ALA A 441 7.48 4.94 -2.43
CA ALA A 441 8.72 5.51 -1.90
C ALA A 441 9.21 6.72 -2.70
N GLU A 442 9.03 6.72 -4.02
CA GLU A 442 9.39 7.87 -4.87
C GLU A 442 8.45 9.05 -4.65
N LEU A 443 7.15 8.81 -4.49
CA LEU A 443 6.18 9.86 -4.12
C LEU A 443 6.52 10.48 -2.76
N GLU A 444 6.89 9.66 -1.77
CA GLU A 444 7.42 10.15 -0.50
C GLU A 444 8.70 10.97 -0.71
N GLY A 445 9.58 10.54 -1.62
CA GLY A 445 10.77 11.27 -2.03
C GLY A 445 10.47 12.65 -2.62
N VAL A 446 9.49 12.75 -3.54
CA VAL A 446 9.04 14.02 -4.13
C VAL A 446 8.55 14.97 -3.04
N VAL A 447 7.73 14.48 -2.09
CA VAL A 447 7.23 15.29 -0.97
C VAL A 447 8.39 15.77 -0.09
N LYS A 448 9.38 14.93 0.21
CA LYS A 448 10.56 15.30 0.99
C LYS A 448 11.45 16.32 0.28
N SER A 449 11.68 16.15 -1.02
CA SER A 449 12.46 17.11 -1.81
C SER A 449 11.74 18.46 -1.92
N ALA A 450 10.42 18.47 -2.12
CA ALA A 450 9.62 19.72 -2.11
C ALA A 450 9.73 20.47 -0.78
N VAL A 451 9.69 19.76 0.36
CA VAL A 451 9.95 20.36 1.68
C VAL A 451 11.37 20.89 1.78
N SER A 452 12.36 20.17 1.26
CA SER A 452 13.75 20.62 1.22
C SER A 452 13.91 21.92 0.44
N PHE A 453 13.29 22.06 -0.72
CA PHE A 453 13.27 23.31 -1.50
C PHE A 453 12.59 24.46 -0.75
N ALA A 454 11.45 24.20 -0.12
CA ALA A 454 10.75 25.21 0.69
C ALA A 454 11.59 25.68 1.90
N LEU A 455 12.30 24.76 2.57
CA LEU A 455 13.22 25.09 3.66
C LEU A 455 14.45 25.86 3.16
N ASN A 456 15.04 25.44 2.03
CA ASN A 456 16.23 26.08 1.46
C ASN A 456 15.93 27.53 1.04
N ARG A 457 14.73 27.83 0.55
CA ARG A 457 14.29 29.21 0.25
C ARG A 457 14.30 30.14 1.46
N GLN A 458 14.12 29.60 2.66
CA GLN A 458 14.08 30.36 3.92
C GLN A 458 15.46 30.45 4.59
N ILE A 459 16.39 29.60 4.17
CA ILE A 459 17.77 29.63 4.63
C ILE A 459 18.57 30.56 3.72
N SER A 460 19.00 31.71 4.26
CA SER A 460 19.97 32.57 3.59
C SER A 460 21.37 31.99 3.76
N MET A 461 22.03 31.61 2.66
CA MET A 461 23.42 31.10 2.68
C MET A 461 24.42 32.07 3.32
N ASP A 462 24.10 33.37 3.30
CA ASP A 462 24.96 34.42 3.86
C ASP A 462 24.82 34.58 5.39
N ASP A 463 23.75 34.08 6.01
CA ASP A 463 23.51 34.31 7.45
C ASP A 463 22.64 33.23 8.10
N LEU A 464 23.27 32.12 8.53
CA LEU A 464 22.64 30.95 9.15
C LEU A 464 22.07 31.20 10.56
N THR A 465 22.26 32.41 11.12
CA THR A 465 21.89 32.73 12.52
C THR A 465 20.56 33.45 12.67
N LYS A 466 19.90 33.83 11.56
CA LYS A 466 18.59 34.48 11.62
C LYS A 466 17.52 33.52 12.16
N PRO A 467 16.66 33.97 13.10
CA PRO A 467 15.52 33.18 13.53
C PRO A 467 14.60 32.92 12.33
N LEU A 468 14.18 31.67 12.17
CA LEU A 468 13.25 31.26 11.11
C LEU A 468 11.84 31.70 11.50
N ASP A 469 11.18 32.47 10.62
CA ASP A 469 9.75 32.77 10.77
C ASP A 469 8.94 31.54 10.35
N GLU A 470 8.46 30.77 11.34
CA GLU A 470 7.71 29.52 11.12
C GLU A 470 6.46 29.74 10.25
N GLU A 471 5.81 30.91 10.34
CA GLU A 471 4.60 31.25 9.56
C GLU A 471 4.88 31.49 8.07
N SER A 472 6.14 31.76 7.70
CA SER A 472 6.55 32.04 6.33
C SER A 472 6.91 30.77 5.53
N ILE A 473 7.12 29.65 6.22
CA ILE A 473 7.48 28.37 5.60
C ILE A 473 6.20 27.79 4.99
N LYS A 474 6.07 27.88 3.67
CA LYS A 474 4.98 27.22 2.94
C LYS A 474 5.53 26.50 1.74
N VAL A 475 5.16 25.23 1.60
CA VAL A 475 5.46 24.42 0.42
C VAL A 475 4.46 24.79 -0.67
N THR A 476 4.99 25.29 -1.79
CA THR A 476 4.25 25.78 -2.96
C THR A 476 4.26 24.76 -4.09
N MET A 477 3.40 24.94 -5.10
CA MET A 477 3.34 24.03 -6.24
C MET A 477 4.66 24.00 -7.03
N ASP A 478 5.37 25.14 -7.11
CA ASP A 478 6.67 25.21 -7.77
C ASP A 478 7.72 24.33 -7.10
N ASP A 479 7.70 24.22 -5.77
CA ASP A 479 8.64 23.35 -5.04
C ASP A 479 8.42 21.87 -5.40
N PHE A 480 7.16 21.46 -5.64
CA PHE A 480 6.85 20.12 -6.15
C PHE A 480 7.32 19.91 -7.59
N LEU A 481 7.21 20.92 -8.45
CA LEU A 481 7.70 20.85 -9.82
C LEU A 481 9.23 20.72 -9.88
N TYR A 482 9.96 21.46 -9.03
CA TYR A 482 11.41 21.29 -8.89
C TYR A 482 11.78 19.92 -8.31
N ALA A 483 11.05 19.44 -7.30
CA ALA A 483 11.27 18.12 -6.72
C ALA A 483 11.08 16.98 -7.73
N MET A 484 10.14 17.12 -8.67
CA MET A 484 9.92 16.13 -9.74
C MET A 484 11.07 16.08 -10.75
N GLN A 485 11.84 17.16 -10.92
CA GLN A 485 13.04 17.15 -11.76
C GLN A 485 14.21 16.43 -11.08
N GLU A 486 14.30 16.48 -9.75
CA GLU A 486 15.33 15.80 -8.97
C GLU A 486 15.02 14.30 -8.76
N VAL A 487 13.76 13.98 -8.43
CA VAL A 487 13.33 12.61 -8.13
C VAL A 487 12.80 11.94 -9.39
N VAL A 488 13.69 11.25 -10.11
CA VAL A 488 13.37 10.48 -11.32
C VAL A 488 12.79 9.10 -10.93
N PRO A 489 11.71 8.61 -11.57
CA PRO A 489 11.18 7.28 -11.28
C PRO A 489 12.18 6.20 -11.68
N ALA A 490 12.37 5.19 -10.84
CA ALA A 490 13.21 4.03 -11.15
C ALA A 490 12.55 3.09 -12.16
N PHE A 491 11.22 3.20 -12.35
CA PHE A 491 10.44 2.35 -13.24
C PHE A 491 9.87 3.15 -14.43
N GLY A 492 10.25 2.76 -15.66
CA GLY A 492 9.97 3.51 -16.89
C GLY A 492 11.17 4.38 -17.30
N ALA A 493 11.29 4.70 -18.58
CA ALA A 493 12.42 5.42 -19.18
C ALA A 493 12.96 6.56 -18.30
N SER A 494 14.27 6.56 -18.11
CA SER A 494 15.00 7.82 -18.09
C SER A 494 14.65 8.51 -19.42
N THR A 495 13.82 9.56 -19.36
CA THR A 495 13.56 10.43 -20.52
C THR A 495 14.88 10.84 -21.16
N ASP A 496 15.95 10.99 -20.36
CA ASP A 496 17.34 11.16 -20.79
C ASP A 496 17.81 10.14 -21.85
N ASP A 497 17.51 8.84 -21.73
CA ASP A 497 17.96 7.83 -22.72
C ASP A 497 17.32 8.11 -24.08
N LEU A 498 16.03 8.47 -24.08
CA LEU A 498 15.25 8.78 -25.30
C LEU A 498 15.57 10.17 -25.86
N GLU A 499 15.83 11.15 -24.99
CA GLU A 499 16.24 12.51 -25.36
C GLU A 499 17.66 12.51 -25.96
N ARG A 500 18.58 11.68 -25.46
CA ARG A 500 19.89 11.45 -26.08
C ARG A 500 19.79 10.93 -27.50
N CYS A 501 18.75 10.16 -27.84
CA CYS A 501 18.49 9.74 -29.21
C CYS A 501 18.00 10.88 -30.12
N ARG A 502 17.62 12.04 -29.55
CA ARG A 502 17.06 13.21 -30.24
C ARG A 502 17.87 14.49 -29.98
N LEU A 503 19.19 14.43 -30.18
CA LEU A 503 20.11 15.57 -29.95
C LEU A 503 19.65 16.89 -30.59
N ASN A 504 18.99 16.85 -31.76
CA ASN A 504 18.53 18.03 -32.49
C ASN A 504 16.99 18.21 -32.48
N GLY A 505 16.28 17.55 -31.56
CA GLY A 505 14.82 17.62 -31.46
C GLY A 505 14.05 16.87 -32.56
N VAL A 506 12.74 17.15 -32.71
CA VAL A 506 11.96 16.66 -33.87
C VAL A 506 12.27 17.56 -35.06
N VAL A 507 12.94 17.00 -36.06
CA VAL A 507 13.23 17.73 -37.30
C VAL A 507 12.09 17.46 -38.28
N ASP A 508 11.49 18.51 -38.85
CA ASP A 508 10.49 18.36 -39.91
C ASP A 508 11.18 17.94 -41.22
N CYS A 509 11.42 16.64 -41.37
CA CYS A 509 12.07 16.03 -42.53
C CYS A 509 11.15 15.85 -43.74
N GLY A 510 10.08 16.64 -43.85
CA GLY A 510 9.14 16.62 -44.97
C GLY A 510 7.99 15.61 -44.84
N GLU A 511 7.17 15.53 -45.89
CA GLU A 511 5.86 14.85 -45.84
C GLU A 511 5.98 13.34 -45.74
N ARG A 512 7.03 12.74 -46.30
CA ARG A 512 7.25 11.28 -46.26
C ARG A 512 7.55 10.80 -44.83
N HIS A 513 8.47 11.48 -44.14
CA HIS A 513 8.79 11.19 -42.75
C HIS A 513 7.59 11.46 -41.83
N LYS A 514 6.88 12.57 -42.05
CA LYS A 514 5.66 12.91 -41.31
C LYS A 514 4.56 11.88 -41.48
N HIS A 515 4.37 11.37 -42.70
CA HIS A 515 3.39 10.32 -42.98
C HIS A 515 3.75 9.00 -42.25
N ILE A 516 5.02 8.60 -42.23
CA ILE A 516 5.47 7.42 -41.47
C ILE A 516 5.23 7.61 -39.98
N TYR A 517 5.61 8.78 -39.43
CA TYR A 517 5.36 9.13 -38.04
C TYR A 517 3.86 9.07 -37.69
N GLN A 518 3.00 9.68 -38.51
CA GLN A 518 1.54 9.64 -38.31
C GLN A 518 1.01 8.21 -38.31
N ARG A 519 1.48 7.37 -39.24
CA ARG A 519 1.08 5.96 -39.29
C ARG A 519 1.57 5.15 -38.09
N ALA A 520 2.76 5.43 -37.59
CA ALA A 520 3.26 4.81 -36.37
C ALA A 520 2.46 5.26 -35.14
N MET A 521 2.07 6.53 -35.06
CA MET A 521 1.17 7.05 -34.02
C MET A 521 -0.23 6.40 -34.07
N LEU A 522 -0.75 6.06 -35.24
CA LEU A 522 -1.99 5.28 -35.34
C LEU A 522 -1.85 3.87 -34.72
N LEU A 523 -0.66 3.25 -34.79
CA LEU A 523 -0.40 1.98 -34.08
C LEU A 523 -0.38 2.19 -32.57
N VAL A 524 0.18 3.31 -32.09
CA VAL A 524 0.14 3.70 -30.68
C VAL A 524 -1.30 3.83 -30.20
N GLU A 525 -2.17 4.51 -30.96
CA GLU A 525 -3.60 4.62 -30.65
C GLU A 525 -4.32 3.26 -30.67
N GLN A 526 -3.98 2.39 -31.63
CA GLN A 526 -4.51 1.03 -31.67
C GLN A 526 -4.16 0.26 -30.39
N VAL A 527 -2.93 0.36 -29.88
CA VAL A 527 -2.51 -0.29 -28.64
C VAL A 527 -3.21 0.32 -27.42
N LYS A 528 -3.51 1.63 -27.43
CA LYS A 528 -4.29 2.28 -26.36
C LYS A 528 -5.75 1.82 -26.30
N VAL A 529 -6.41 1.68 -27.45
CA VAL A 529 -7.88 1.49 -27.52
C VAL A 529 -8.28 0.02 -27.70
N SER A 530 -7.48 -0.78 -28.40
CA SER A 530 -7.89 -2.12 -28.81
C SER A 530 -7.85 -3.14 -27.67
N LYS A 531 -8.87 -4.00 -27.63
CA LYS A 531 -8.92 -5.20 -26.76
C LYS A 531 -8.52 -6.49 -27.49
N GLY A 532 -8.44 -6.45 -28.82
CA GLY A 532 -8.18 -7.61 -29.67
C GLY A 532 -6.71 -7.84 -30.02
N SER A 533 -5.88 -6.80 -30.03
CA SER A 533 -4.45 -6.85 -30.35
C SER A 533 -3.62 -6.32 -29.18
N PRO A 534 -3.35 -7.14 -28.15
CA PRO A 534 -2.60 -6.72 -26.98
C PRO A 534 -1.10 -6.55 -27.26
N LEU A 535 -0.61 -7.11 -28.36
CA LEU A 535 0.76 -6.94 -28.84
C LEU A 535 0.71 -6.43 -30.28
N VAL A 536 1.40 -5.32 -30.54
CA VAL A 536 1.65 -4.80 -31.89
C VAL A 536 3.14 -4.63 -32.06
N THR A 537 3.67 -5.08 -33.19
CA THR A 537 5.10 -5.04 -33.51
C THR A 537 5.31 -4.24 -34.80
N CYS A 538 6.17 -3.22 -34.77
CA CYS A 538 6.48 -2.34 -35.89
C CYS A 538 7.99 -2.36 -36.17
N LEU A 539 8.40 -2.52 -37.43
CA LEU A 539 9.81 -2.43 -37.84
C LEU A 539 10.03 -1.15 -38.66
N LEU A 540 11.00 -0.34 -38.27
CA LEU A 540 11.51 0.79 -39.03
C LEU A 540 12.80 0.37 -39.73
N GLU A 541 12.74 0.19 -41.04
CA GLU A 541 13.90 -0.17 -41.86
C GLU A 541 14.34 1.01 -42.74
N GLY A 542 15.58 1.00 -43.22
CA GLY A 542 16.08 2.00 -44.16
C GLY A 542 17.59 2.20 -44.06
N PRO A 543 18.19 3.07 -44.87
CA PRO A 543 19.65 3.27 -44.87
C PRO A 543 20.20 3.77 -43.52
N SER A 544 21.47 3.47 -43.24
CA SER A 544 22.12 3.97 -42.01
C SER A 544 22.15 5.51 -41.99
N GLY A 545 21.78 6.09 -40.85
CA GLY A 545 21.75 7.55 -40.66
C GLY A 545 20.50 8.26 -41.19
N SER A 546 19.44 7.55 -41.60
CA SER A 546 18.17 8.17 -42.02
C SER A 546 17.30 8.69 -40.87
N GLY A 547 17.66 8.41 -39.61
CA GLY A 547 16.92 8.91 -38.43
C GLY A 547 15.90 7.95 -37.83
N LYS A 548 15.98 6.64 -38.13
CA LYS A 548 15.07 5.60 -37.61
C LYS A 548 15.01 5.59 -36.07
N THR A 549 16.15 5.57 -35.39
CA THR A 549 16.26 5.59 -33.92
C THR A 549 15.63 6.85 -33.33
N ALA A 550 15.92 8.02 -33.92
CA ALA A 550 15.35 9.29 -33.49
C ALA A 550 13.82 9.29 -33.68
N MET A 551 13.31 8.73 -34.77
CA MET A 551 11.88 8.59 -35.02
C MET A 551 11.22 7.64 -34.02
N ALA A 552 11.81 6.48 -33.74
CA ALA A 552 11.32 5.54 -32.73
C ALA A 552 11.27 6.17 -31.34
N ALA A 553 12.33 6.89 -30.94
CA ALA A 553 12.38 7.62 -29.67
C ALA A 553 11.33 8.74 -29.61
N THR A 554 11.09 9.45 -30.72
CA THR A 554 10.06 10.49 -30.82
C THR A 554 8.66 9.89 -30.64
N ILE A 555 8.36 8.77 -31.31
CA ILE A 555 7.10 8.04 -31.12
C ILE A 555 6.96 7.57 -29.66
N GLY A 556 8.05 7.09 -29.06
CA GLY A 556 8.08 6.70 -27.65
C GLY A 556 7.66 7.84 -26.72
N ILE A 557 8.26 9.02 -26.87
CA ILE A 557 7.97 10.20 -26.04
C ILE A 557 6.54 10.70 -26.30
N ASP A 558 6.17 10.91 -27.56
CA ASP A 558 4.87 11.50 -27.93
C ASP A 558 3.69 10.55 -27.68
N SER A 559 3.97 9.26 -27.47
CA SER A 559 2.94 8.27 -27.15
C SER A 559 2.25 8.52 -25.80
N ASP A 560 2.90 9.22 -24.86
CA ASP A 560 2.46 9.35 -23.47
C ASP A 560 2.25 8.01 -22.74
N PHE A 561 2.88 6.93 -23.22
CA PHE A 561 2.80 5.63 -22.57
C PHE A 561 3.50 5.67 -21.21
N PRO A 562 2.95 5.02 -20.17
CA PRO A 562 3.59 4.94 -18.86
C PRO A 562 4.99 4.32 -18.96
N TYR A 563 5.16 3.19 -19.65
CA TYR A 563 6.45 2.55 -19.75
C TYR A 563 6.99 2.65 -21.17
N VAL A 564 8.11 3.35 -21.35
CA VAL A 564 8.88 3.33 -22.60
C VAL A 564 10.29 2.88 -22.23
N LYS A 565 10.89 1.97 -22.98
CA LYS A 565 12.32 1.62 -22.78
C LYS A 565 13.00 1.31 -24.09
N ILE A 566 14.19 1.88 -24.27
CA ILE A 566 15.09 1.58 -25.38
C ILE A 566 16.07 0.48 -24.97
N ILE A 567 16.22 -0.50 -25.84
CA ILE A 567 17.20 -1.57 -25.78
C ILE A 567 18.18 -1.30 -26.90
N SER A 568 19.36 -0.82 -26.56
CA SER A 568 20.45 -0.56 -27.51
C SER A 568 21.68 -1.40 -27.18
N ALA A 569 22.39 -1.84 -28.21
CA ALA A 569 23.65 -2.57 -28.07
C ALA A 569 24.70 -1.80 -27.27
N GLU A 570 24.63 -0.46 -27.26
CA GLU A 570 25.54 0.43 -26.51
C GLU A 570 25.51 0.15 -25.01
N THR A 571 24.33 -0.13 -24.45
CA THR A 571 24.16 -0.44 -23.02
C THR A 571 24.61 -1.86 -22.63
N MET A 572 24.95 -2.68 -23.62
CA MET A 572 25.23 -4.11 -23.46
C MET A 572 26.65 -4.49 -23.87
N ILE A 573 27.54 -3.50 -24.05
CA ILE A 573 28.93 -3.73 -24.45
C ILE A 573 29.67 -4.51 -23.35
N GLY A 574 30.42 -5.54 -23.75
CA GLY A 574 31.24 -6.37 -22.85
C GLY A 574 30.48 -7.49 -22.13
N LEU A 575 29.16 -7.61 -22.32
CA LEU A 575 28.35 -8.69 -21.76
C LEU A 575 28.42 -9.97 -22.61
N SER A 576 28.33 -11.12 -21.94
CA SER A 576 28.15 -12.41 -22.63
C SER A 576 26.78 -12.52 -23.30
N GLU A 577 26.64 -13.37 -24.31
CA GLU A 577 25.36 -13.60 -25.00
C GLU A 577 24.22 -13.97 -24.03
N SER A 578 24.52 -14.81 -23.03
CA SER A 578 23.56 -15.21 -21.98
C SER A 578 23.12 -14.02 -21.13
N SER A 579 24.07 -13.16 -20.74
CA SER A 579 23.78 -11.94 -19.98
C SER A 579 22.95 -10.94 -20.79
N LYS A 580 23.23 -10.80 -22.10
CA LYS A 580 22.42 -9.97 -23.01
C LYS A 580 20.99 -10.48 -23.10
N CYS A 581 20.81 -11.79 -23.31
CA CYS A 581 19.48 -12.40 -23.34
C CYS A 581 18.73 -12.18 -22.03
N ALA A 582 19.39 -12.38 -20.88
CA ALA A 582 18.78 -12.14 -19.58
C ALA A 582 18.35 -10.68 -19.39
N GLN A 583 19.14 -9.72 -19.87
CA GLN A 583 18.79 -8.30 -19.81
C GLN A 583 17.62 -7.96 -20.73
N ILE A 584 17.58 -8.49 -21.96
CA ILE A 584 16.45 -8.30 -22.88
C ILE A 584 15.17 -8.88 -22.26
N VAL A 585 15.22 -10.13 -21.77
CA VAL A 585 14.08 -10.79 -21.12
C VAL A 585 13.57 -9.96 -19.94
N LYS A 586 14.48 -9.45 -19.09
CA LYS A 586 14.14 -8.59 -17.96
C LYS A 586 13.38 -7.34 -18.40
N VAL A 587 13.80 -6.66 -19.47
CA VAL A 587 13.11 -5.47 -19.98
C VAL A 587 11.69 -5.80 -20.44
N PHE A 588 11.49 -6.94 -21.12
CA PHE A 588 10.15 -7.39 -21.49
C PHE A 588 9.29 -7.75 -20.27
N GLU A 589 9.87 -8.41 -19.26
CA GLU A 589 9.18 -8.73 -18.01
C GLU A 589 8.77 -7.49 -17.22
N ASP A 590 9.62 -6.46 -17.18
CA ASP A 590 9.29 -5.17 -16.59
C ASP A 590 8.19 -4.47 -17.41
N ALA A 591 8.27 -4.50 -18.74
CA ALA A 591 7.22 -3.95 -19.60
C ALA A 591 5.86 -4.66 -19.42
N TYR A 592 5.85 -5.95 -19.05
CA TYR A 592 4.63 -6.68 -18.67
C TYR A 592 4.08 -6.29 -17.30
N LYS A 593 4.71 -5.41 -16.52
CA LYS A 593 4.13 -4.89 -15.27
C LYS A 593 3.26 -3.66 -15.52
N SER A 594 3.57 -2.89 -16.57
CA SER A 594 2.79 -1.71 -16.98
C SER A 594 1.50 -2.10 -17.72
N GLN A 595 0.46 -1.27 -17.61
CA GLN A 595 -0.78 -1.43 -18.39
C GLN A 595 -0.55 -1.16 -19.89
N LEU A 596 0.26 -0.14 -20.18
CA LEU A 596 0.65 0.27 -21.52
C LEU A 596 2.18 0.39 -21.57
N SER A 597 2.82 -0.30 -22.51
CA SER A 597 4.27 -0.26 -22.66
C SER A 597 4.74 -0.17 -24.11
N ILE A 598 5.85 0.55 -24.34
CA ILE A 598 6.58 0.59 -25.60
C ILE A 598 8.01 0.08 -25.35
N ILE A 599 8.44 -0.88 -26.15
CA ILE A 599 9.83 -1.33 -26.19
C ILE A 599 10.42 -0.92 -27.54
N ILE A 600 11.54 -0.21 -27.51
CA ILE A 600 12.29 0.15 -28.71
C ILE A 600 13.52 -0.74 -28.78
N LEU A 601 13.60 -1.61 -29.78
CA LEU A 601 14.78 -2.42 -30.11
C LEU A 601 15.61 -1.65 -31.12
N ASP A 602 16.70 -1.03 -30.66
CA ASP A 602 17.54 -0.17 -31.49
C ASP A 602 18.69 -0.94 -32.14
N ASP A 603 18.90 -0.71 -33.44
CA ASP A 603 19.88 -1.36 -34.31
C ASP A 603 19.92 -2.89 -34.08
N ILE A 604 18.84 -3.59 -34.45
CA ILE A 604 18.69 -5.04 -34.20
C ILE A 604 19.89 -5.85 -34.71
N GLU A 605 20.46 -5.48 -35.86
CA GLU A 605 21.66 -6.12 -36.40
C GLU A 605 22.86 -6.05 -35.43
N ARG A 606 23.02 -4.95 -34.69
CA ARG A 606 24.09 -4.79 -33.69
C ARG A 606 23.80 -5.57 -32.41
N LEU A 607 22.53 -5.63 -32.00
CA LEU A 607 22.11 -6.49 -30.88
C LEU A 607 22.40 -7.97 -31.17
N LEU A 608 22.25 -8.39 -32.42
CA LEU A 608 22.56 -9.74 -32.91
C LEU A 608 24.06 -9.97 -33.15
N GLU A 609 24.91 -8.97 -32.92
CA GLU A 609 26.35 -9.00 -33.22
C GLU A 609 26.66 -9.38 -34.68
N TYR A 610 25.83 -8.90 -35.60
CA TYR A 610 25.96 -9.22 -37.02
C TYR A 610 27.27 -8.67 -37.60
N VAL A 611 27.99 -9.53 -38.31
CA VAL A 611 29.16 -9.18 -39.12
C VAL A 611 28.97 -9.70 -40.53
N ALA A 612 29.03 -8.79 -41.52
CA ALA A 612 28.81 -9.13 -42.93
C ALA A 612 29.92 -10.03 -43.52
N ILE A 613 31.15 -9.97 -42.99
CA ILE A 613 32.28 -10.77 -43.47
C ILE A 613 32.20 -12.19 -42.89
N GLY A 614 31.61 -13.10 -43.66
CA GLY A 614 31.28 -14.46 -43.22
C GLY A 614 30.17 -14.37 -42.17
N PRO A 615 28.88 -14.51 -42.55
CA PRO A 615 27.75 -14.08 -41.73
C PRO A 615 27.77 -14.76 -40.36
N ARG A 616 28.28 -14.02 -39.37
CA ARG A 616 28.30 -14.42 -37.97
C ARG A 616 27.31 -13.54 -37.25
N PHE A 617 26.51 -14.17 -36.40
CA PHE A 617 25.55 -13.52 -35.53
C PHE A 617 25.28 -14.44 -34.35
N SER A 618 24.77 -13.87 -33.27
CA SER A 618 24.35 -14.64 -32.09
C SER A 618 22.99 -15.31 -32.31
N ASN A 619 23.00 -16.62 -32.54
CA ASN A 619 21.75 -17.38 -32.69
C ASN A 619 20.92 -17.38 -31.39
N LEU A 620 21.59 -17.38 -30.23
CA LEU A 620 20.91 -17.35 -28.93
C LEU A 620 20.04 -16.09 -28.78
N ILE A 621 20.59 -14.92 -29.13
CA ILE A 621 19.86 -13.64 -29.08
C ILE A 621 18.74 -13.63 -30.13
N SER A 622 19.00 -14.12 -31.35
CA SER A 622 18.00 -14.21 -32.42
C SER A 622 16.76 -15.03 -32.01
N GLN A 623 16.97 -16.23 -31.49
CA GLN A 623 15.86 -17.08 -31.03
C GLN A 623 15.11 -16.46 -29.84
N THR A 624 15.84 -15.81 -28.93
CA THR A 624 15.23 -15.11 -27.79
C THR A 624 14.32 -13.98 -28.27
N LEU A 625 14.76 -13.16 -29.22
CA LEU A 625 13.95 -12.09 -29.80
C LEU A 625 12.71 -12.62 -30.55
N LEU A 626 12.85 -13.67 -31.35
CA LEU A 626 11.72 -14.30 -32.05
C LEU A 626 10.62 -14.79 -31.10
N VAL A 627 11.02 -15.36 -29.95
CA VAL A 627 10.07 -15.79 -28.91
C VAL A 627 9.41 -14.57 -28.26
N LEU A 628 10.17 -13.53 -27.92
CA LEU A 628 9.64 -12.34 -27.25
C LEU A 628 8.69 -11.54 -28.15
N LEU A 629 9.00 -11.38 -29.44
CA LEU A 629 8.16 -10.69 -30.42
C LEU A 629 6.81 -11.39 -30.68
N LYS A 630 6.68 -12.67 -30.35
CA LYS A 630 5.45 -13.46 -30.49
C LYS A 630 4.73 -13.71 -29.17
N ARG A 631 5.36 -13.40 -28.04
CA ARG A 631 4.81 -13.66 -26.70
C ARG A 631 3.77 -12.60 -26.34
N LEU A 632 2.52 -13.02 -26.19
CA LEU A 632 1.45 -12.12 -25.77
C LEU A 632 1.66 -11.64 -24.32
N PRO A 633 1.43 -10.36 -24.03
CA PRO A 633 1.47 -9.85 -22.67
C PRO A 633 0.32 -10.44 -21.81
N PRO A 634 0.43 -10.41 -20.47
CA PRO A 634 -0.63 -10.85 -19.57
C PRO A 634 -1.95 -10.11 -19.80
N LYS A 635 -3.07 -10.72 -19.38
CA LYS A 635 -4.43 -10.17 -19.59
C LYS A 635 -4.53 -8.74 -19.06
N GLY A 636 -5.08 -7.84 -19.89
CA GLY A 636 -5.31 -6.44 -19.54
C GLY A 636 -4.10 -5.52 -19.72
N LYS A 637 -3.00 -6.01 -20.30
CA LYS A 637 -1.79 -5.23 -20.58
C LYS A 637 -1.54 -5.21 -22.08
N ASN A 638 -1.26 -4.03 -22.62
CA ASN A 638 -1.01 -3.85 -24.04
C ASN A 638 0.40 -3.31 -24.28
N MET A 639 1.06 -3.81 -25.33
CA MET A 639 2.45 -3.53 -25.64
C MET A 639 2.65 -3.21 -27.11
N LEU A 640 3.47 -2.20 -27.39
CA LEU A 640 4.01 -1.89 -28.71
C LEU A 640 5.52 -2.18 -28.72
N VAL A 641 6.01 -2.94 -29.69
CA VAL A 641 7.46 -3.12 -29.90
C VAL A 641 7.85 -2.45 -31.21
N ILE A 642 8.81 -1.53 -31.16
CA ILE A 642 9.36 -0.84 -32.32
C ILE A 642 10.79 -1.31 -32.53
N GLY A 643 11.07 -1.97 -33.65
CA GLY A 643 12.43 -2.33 -34.07
C GLY A 643 13.02 -1.30 -35.01
N THR A 644 14.32 -1.02 -34.94
CA THR A 644 15.05 -0.29 -35.97
C THR A 644 16.11 -1.19 -36.60
N THR A 645 16.27 -1.09 -37.91
CA THR A 645 17.35 -1.81 -38.62
C THR A 645 17.85 -1.04 -39.84
N SER A 646 19.15 -1.15 -40.10
CA SER A 646 19.77 -0.71 -41.35
C SER A 646 20.00 -1.85 -42.35
N GLU A 647 19.89 -3.11 -41.93
CA GLU A 647 20.21 -4.31 -42.70
C GLU A 647 18.98 -5.23 -42.84
N ALA A 648 17.94 -4.74 -43.53
CA ALA A 648 16.67 -5.44 -43.69
C ALA A 648 16.82 -6.85 -44.31
N GLY A 649 17.69 -6.99 -45.33
CA GLY A 649 17.91 -8.28 -45.99
C GLY A 649 18.50 -9.34 -45.06
N PHE A 650 19.30 -8.95 -44.07
CA PHE A 650 19.80 -9.89 -43.06
C PHE A 650 18.67 -10.34 -42.12
N LEU A 651 17.83 -9.42 -41.62
CA LEU A 651 16.71 -9.77 -40.74
C LEU A 651 15.65 -10.64 -41.46
N GLU A 652 15.45 -10.41 -42.75
CA GLU A 652 14.56 -11.22 -43.59
C GLU A 652 15.10 -12.66 -43.68
N SER A 653 16.40 -12.84 -43.88
CA SER A 653 17.02 -14.19 -43.90
C SER A 653 16.89 -14.97 -42.58
N LEU A 654 16.72 -14.27 -41.45
CA LEU A 654 16.50 -14.87 -40.13
C LEU A 654 15.02 -15.11 -39.79
N GLY A 655 14.09 -14.65 -40.63
CA GLY A 655 12.65 -14.69 -40.35
C GLY A 655 12.20 -13.74 -39.22
N ILE A 656 13.03 -12.76 -38.86
CA ILE A 656 12.70 -11.75 -37.83
C ILE A 656 11.69 -10.74 -38.39
N CYS A 657 11.81 -10.37 -39.67
CA CYS A 657 10.85 -9.47 -40.33
C CYS A 657 9.41 -10.00 -40.24
N ASP A 658 9.20 -11.31 -40.40
CA ASP A 658 7.87 -11.94 -40.30
C ASP A 658 7.29 -11.94 -38.88
N ALA A 659 8.12 -11.71 -37.85
CA ALA A 659 7.64 -11.53 -36.48
C ALA A 659 7.11 -10.11 -36.22
N PHE A 660 7.43 -9.15 -37.10
CA PHE A 660 6.87 -7.80 -37.06
C PHE A 660 5.54 -7.75 -37.82
N SER A 661 4.55 -7.08 -37.24
CA SER A 661 3.20 -6.97 -37.82
C SER A 661 3.16 -5.98 -38.97
N VAL A 662 3.97 -4.92 -38.88
CA VAL A 662 4.05 -3.84 -39.87
C VAL A 662 5.51 -3.42 -40.04
N THR A 663 5.91 -3.16 -41.29
CA THR A 663 7.23 -2.62 -41.62
C THR A 663 7.06 -1.28 -42.34
N TYR A 664 7.79 -0.25 -41.88
CA TYR A 664 7.86 1.06 -42.51
C TYR A 664 9.28 1.35 -42.99
N HIS A 665 9.39 1.72 -44.26
CA HIS A 665 10.65 2.12 -44.87
C HIS A 665 10.89 3.62 -44.65
N VAL A 666 11.96 3.98 -43.92
CA VAL A 666 12.40 5.35 -43.68
C VAL A 666 13.42 5.74 -44.77
N PRO A 667 13.01 6.54 -45.76
CA PRO A 667 13.85 6.88 -46.91
C PRO A 667 14.97 7.85 -46.54
N THR A 668 15.93 8.02 -47.44
CA THR A 668 16.86 9.15 -47.41
C THR A 668 16.16 10.45 -47.83
N LEU A 669 16.82 11.59 -47.59
CA LEU A 669 16.27 12.90 -47.89
C LEU A 669 16.30 13.16 -49.40
N ASP A 670 15.12 13.29 -50.01
CA ASP A 670 14.97 13.80 -51.38
C ASP A 670 15.13 15.33 -51.39
N LYS A 671 15.26 15.96 -52.57
CA LYS A 671 15.46 17.41 -52.74
C LYS A 671 14.46 18.24 -51.94
N ALA A 672 13.18 17.87 -51.98
CA ALA A 672 12.12 18.55 -51.23
C ALA A 672 12.24 18.40 -49.71
N ASP A 673 12.67 17.23 -49.23
CA ASP A 673 12.86 16.95 -47.81
C ASP A 673 14.13 17.67 -47.29
N ALA A 674 15.23 17.62 -48.05
CA ALA A 674 16.48 18.31 -47.74
C ALA A 674 16.28 19.83 -47.68
N LYS A 675 15.50 20.41 -48.61
CA LYS A 675 15.12 21.83 -48.57
C LYS A 675 14.44 22.20 -47.25
N LYS A 676 13.44 21.41 -46.81
CA LYS A 676 12.72 21.68 -45.55
C LYS A 676 13.63 21.59 -44.33
N VAL A 677 14.53 20.60 -44.29
CA VAL A 677 15.51 20.48 -43.21
C VAL A 677 16.45 21.68 -43.17
N LEU A 678 17.00 22.10 -44.32
CA LEU A 678 17.89 23.27 -44.41
C LEU A 678 17.18 24.59 -44.04
N GLN A 679 15.91 24.75 -44.43
CA GLN A 679 15.06 25.87 -43.99
C GLN A 679 14.89 25.90 -42.47
N GLY A 680 14.63 24.73 -41.86
CA GLY A 680 14.47 24.60 -40.41
C GLY A 680 15.74 24.95 -39.62
N LEU A 681 16.92 24.70 -40.19
CA LEU A 681 18.19 25.07 -39.56
C LEU A 681 18.49 26.57 -39.66
N ASN A 682 17.93 27.28 -40.64
CA ASN A 682 18.14 28.70 -40.88
C ASN A 682 19.63 29.10 -41.01
N VAL A 683 20.44 28.20 -41.57
CA VAL A 683 21.90 28.35 -41.68
C VAL A 683 22.36 28.93 -43.03
N PHE A 684 21.52 28.85 -44.07
CA PHE A 684 21.77 29.38 -45.42
C PHE A 684 20.94 30.64 -45.69
N ALA A 685 21.31 31.41 -46.72
CA ALA A 685 20.47 32.46 -47.28
C ALA A 685 19.30 31.85 -48.07
N GLU A 686 18.13 32.51 -48.13
CA GLU A 686 16.92 31.93 -48.75
C GLU A 686 17.14 31.53 -50.21
N ASP A 687 17.93 32.31 -50.96
CA ASP A 687 18.25 32.05 -52.37
C ASP A 687 19.20 30.84 -52.56
N ASP A 688 20.01 30.53 -51.55
CA ASP A 688 21.04 29.48 -51.60
C ASP A 688 20.51 28.09 -51.19
N ILE A 689 19.38 28.05 -50.46
CA ILE A 689 18.82 26.80 -49.94
C ILE A 689 18.43 25.84 -51.07
N ASP A 690 17.85 26.35 -52.15
CA ASP A 690 17.41 25.52 -53.28
C ASP A 690 18.58 24.85 -54.00
N LEU A 691 19.68 25.58 -54.17
CA LEU A 691 20.92 25.10 -54.79
C LEU A 691 21.68 24.12 -53.87
N ALA A 692 21.68 24.38 -52.56
CA ALA A 692 22.25 23.47 -51.58
C ALA A 692 21.47 22.16 -51.50
N ALA A 693 20.13 22.22 -51.52
CA ALA A 693 19.25 21.04 -51.50
C ALA A 693 19.43 20.15 -52.74
N GLU A 694 19.64 20.75 -53.92
CA GLU A 694 19.86 20.03 -55.17
C GLU A 694 21.14 19.19 -55.17
N ALA A 695 22.20 19.67 -54.52
CA ALA A 695 23.49 19.01 -54.50
C ALA A 695 23.57 17.81 -53.54
N LEU A 696 22.60 17.64 -52.65
CA LEU A 696 22.64 16.63 -51.58
C LEU A 696 22.25 15.21 -52.02
N HIS A 697 21.75 15.00 -53.25
CA HIS A 697 21.52 13.70 -53.90
C HIS A 697 21.24 12.50 -52.95
N ASP A 698 20.01 12.39 -52.41
CA ASP A 698 19.56 11.28 -51.55
C ASP A 698 20.44 11.01 -50.31
N MET A 699 20.98 12.06 -49.69
CA MET A 699 21.82 11.92 -48.50
C MET A 699 21.01 11.53 -47.24
N PRO A 700 21.54 10.66 -46.36
CA PRO A 700 20.97 10.39 -45.04
C PRO A 700 21.01 11.63 -44.13
N LEU A 701 19.97 11.81 -43.31
CA LEU A 701 19.79 12.95 -42.40
C LEU A 701 21.01 13.20 -41.48
N LYS A 702 21.58 12.16 -40.87
CA LYS A 702 22.74 12.30 -39.97
C LYS A 702 23.99 12.82 -40.69
N LYS A 703 24.16 12.46 -41.97
CA LYS A 703 25.27 12.97 -42.79
C LYS A 703 25.06 14.42 -43.19
N LEU A 704 23.82 14.81 -43.50
CA LEU A 704 23.47 16.20 -43.75
C LEU A 704 23.83 17.09 -42.55
N TYR A 705 23.45 16.68 -41.33
CA TYR A 705 23.79 17.43 -40.11
C TYR A 705 25.29 17.61 -39.94
N MET A 706 26.07 16.52 -40.06
CA MET A 706 27.52 16.56 -39.98
C MET A 706 28.12 17.50 -41.03
N LEU A 707 27.61 17.47 -42.26
CA LEU A 707 28.07 18.31 -43.35
C LEU A 707 27.77 19.80 -43.09
N VAL A 708 26.57 20.12 -42.58
CA VAL A 708 26.20 21.48 -42.20
C VAL A 708 27.06 21.97 -41.03
N GLU A 709 27.32 21.13 -40.02
CA GLU A 709 28.21 21.47 -38.91
C GLU A 709 29.64 21.76 -39.37
N MET A 710 30.18 20.94 -40.27
CA MET A 710 31.51 21.17 -40.86
C MET A 710 31.54 22.48 -41.64
N ALA A 711 30.52 22.75 -42.46
CA ALA A 711 30.42 23.98 -43.22
C ALA A 711 30.18 25.22 -42.34
N ALA A 712 29.56 25.05 -41.17
CA ALA A 712 29.36 26.13 -40.19
C ALA A 712 30.66 26.53 -39.47
N GLN A 713 31.71 25.70 -39.46
CA GLN A 713 32.98 26.10 -38.84
C GLN A 713 33.72 27.19 -39.64
N GLY A 714 33.42 27.34 -40.93
CA GLY A 714 34.08 28.27 -41.84
C GLY A 714 35.51 27.84 -42.18
N SER A 715 36.16 28.56 -43.10
CA SER A 715 37.50 28.21 -43.61
C SER A 715 38.63 28.34 -42.58
N THR A 716 38.44 29.12 -41.50
CA THR A 716 39.45 29.39 -40.47
C THR A 716 39.09 28.84 -39.08
N GLY A 717 37.92 28.21 -38.93
CA GLY A 717 37.37 27.79 -37.64
C GLY A 717 36.78 28.96 -36.82
N GLY A 718 35.73 28.68 -36.03
CA GLY A 718 35.15 29.64 -35.07
C GLY A 718 33.89 30.39 -35.53
N SER A 719 33.43 30.21 -36.78
CA SER A 719 32.22 30.88 -37.30
C SER A 719 30.90 30.24 -36.87
N ALA A 720 30.92 29.04 -36.26
CA ALA A 720 29.72 28.25 -36.00
C ALA A 720 28.72 28.99 -35.09
N GLU A 721 29.19 29.67 -34.05
CA GLU A 721 28.32 30.40 -33.11
C GLU A 721 27.65 31.62 -33.78
N ALA A 722 28.36 32.32 -34.68
CA ALA A 722 27.80 33.42 -35.47
C ALA A 722 26.75 32.94 -36.47
N ILE A 723 26.95 31.75 -37.05
CA ILE A 723 26.06 31.16 -38.04
C ILE A 723 24.77 30.62 -37.40
N TYR A 724 24.88 29.86 -36.30
CA TYR A 724 23.70 29.35 -35.58
C TYR A 724 22.91 30.44 -34.83
N SER A 725 23.55 31.56 -34.47
CA SER A 725 22.85 32.75 -33.95
C SER A 725 22.21 33.62 -35.05
N GLY A 726 22.33 33.23 -36.32
CA GLY A 726 21.75 33.92 -37.47
C GLY A 726 22.45 35.22 -37.86
N LYS A 727 23.63 35.51 -37.30
CA LYS A 727 24.43 36.72 -37.62
C LYS A 727 25.21 36.56 -38.93
N GLU A 728 25.59 35.32 -39.26
CA GLU A 728 26.28 34.96 -40.50
C GLU A 728 25.55 33.78 -41.17
N LYS A 729 25.79 33.57 -42.46
CA LYS A 729 25.22 32.47 -43.25
C LYS A 729 26.35 31.66 -43.89
N ILE A 730 26.15 30.36 -44.06
CA ILE A 730 27.12 29.52 -44.77
C ILE A 730 27.20 29.95 -46.24
N SER A 731 28.42 30.11 -46.74
CA SER A 731 28.65 30.38 -48.16
C SER A 731 28.50 29.09 -48.99
N LEU A 732 27.77 29.18 -50.10
CA LEU A 732 27.48 28.04 -50.97
C LEU A 732 28.75 27.37 -51.53
N ASN A 733 29.78 28.17 -51.87
CA ASN A 733 31.06 27.65 -52.36
C ASN A 733 31.77 26.78 -51.32
N HIS A 734 31.82 27.24 -50.06
CA HIS A 734 32.44 26.49 -48.99
C HIS A 734 31.69 25.20 -48.66
N PHE A 735 30.36 25.25 -48.74
CA PHE A 735 29.51 24.07 -48.62
C PHE A 735 29.79 23.03 -49.71
N TYR A 736 29.99 23.46 -50.97
CA TYR A 736 30.34 22.56 -52.07
C TYR A 736 31.75 21.97 -51.93
N ASP A 737 32.72 22.74 -51.45
CA ASP A 737 34.07 22.23 -51.18
C ASP A 737 34.02 21.06 -50.18
N ILE A 738 33.30 21.25 -49.06
CA ILE A 738 33.14 20.23 -48.01
C ILE A 738 32.32 19.03 -48.50
N LEU A 739 31.27 19.28 -49.31
CA LEU A 739 30.50 18.21 -49.94
C LEU A 739 31.40 17.36 -50.85
N GLY A 740 32.30 17.99 -51.62
CA GLY A 740 33.31 17.29 -52.42
C GLY A 740 34.22 16.40 -51.58
N ASP A 741 34.69 16.89 -50.44
CA ASP A 741 35.53 16.11 -49.51
C ASP A 741 34.79 14.89 -48.93
N ILE A 742 33.50 15.01 -48.65
CA ILE A 742 32.70 13.91 -48.06
C ILE A 742 32.29 12.87 -49.11
N VAL A 743 32.01 13.29 -50.34
CA VAL A 743 31.59 12.41 -51.44
C VAL A 743 32.79 11.71 -52.08
N SER A 744 33.96 12.35 -52.15
CA SER A 744 35.17 11.75 -52.75
C SER A 744 35.67 10.50 -52.01
N PHE A 745 35.32 10.33 -50.72
CA PHE A 745 35.60 9.14 -49.91
C PHE A 745 34.84 7.86 -50.33
N ARG A 746 33.91 7.93 -51.29
CA ARG A 746 33.08 6.77 -51.72
C ARG A 746 33.54 6.07 -53.01
N HIS A 747 34.58 6.56 -53.69
CA HIS A 747 35.10 5.96 -54.92
C HIS A 747 36.42 5.23 -54.73
#